data_AF-A8H8J9-F1
#
_entry.id   AF-A8H8J9-F1
#
_cell.length_a   1.000
_cell.length_b   1.000
_cell.length_c   1.000
_cell.angle_alpha   90.00
_cell.angle_beta   90.00
_cell.angle_gamma   90.00
#
_symmetry.space_group_name_H-M   'P 1'
#
loop_
_entity.id
_entity.type
_entity.pdbx_description
1 polymer ?
#
loop_
_entity_poly.entity_id
_entity_poly.type
_entity_poly.pdbx_seq_one_letter_code
_entity_poly.pdbx_strand_id
1 'polypeptide(L)'
;MMIMTKKTSLALLIGSALFIGGCSDGKDGKDGEDGTPGGGGEPGTSGLHIDMAAEAIATINNAVYADGIITLDFELENKQGVGLYGLSSDNKFHDFRFSLAQLQTNDGAELKQWFSLLNAATNDAGTTFEQGFESIKDCADCLVDHKDGTYTYTFKTNLTTADDAAGIVFDPALTQRIAMEMQFEYDSGHELAENAHYDWIPATNATDGVETRDLVTLETCYSCHQPASLKAHGGRRLDMENCQSCHNGLVTDPKAISVELGHMVHAIHMGENREGKDAEGNVVPMPYTIAGYGGDHAFDYPAFPTKPVMDCTTCHVEDETLADKDLWLANANTNSCTGCHTDSPAQHKSDKNPELACTDCHQVDHRKFNKPYESAAAYDVKFENVKVENGAISFEAKALDSEGAIVSGLSHKVYKYTAPVVQVSWNVENDGAIGDATADSSPWAREIEFLRPTTTNPTPDHVLPDNGVMTVDTKDMGIPDGVSVELMPIFSICFDAQGVDIDCASDKVAGSAYIKSEPHRINMPTDDKGDVVARRAILDEAKCRDCHSAEIRHKDNGLVACEACHTSDQGLQDDTVDGVKQFRGAGFAWKVHKASGHYMNKKYGGSGTVMKTDCATCHVTDESGNVDGIELGRASEGRTYVFPTTKTDGTAMYASADAGACMTCHWGHESDAMLSHFKSNGGYYGPDKADAIKGTAEEACAVCHSPAKLMEVHNK
;
A
#
# COMPACT_ATOMS: atom_id res chain seq x y z
N MET A 1 15.28 -2.36 0.72
CA MET A 1 16.18 -3.50 1.03
C MET A 1 16.96 -3.23 2.33
N MET A 2 16.73 -3.99 3.41
CA MET A 2 17.47 -3.84 4.67
C MET A 2 18.89 -4.37 4.48
N ILE A 3 19.88 -3.47 4.36
CA ILE A 3 21.29 -3.83 4.19
C ILE A 3 21.78 -4.54 5.45
N MET A 4 21.72 -5.87 5.45
CA MET A 4 22.39 -6.69 6.46
C MET A 4 23.88 -6.76 6.14
N THR A 5 24.66 -5.86 6.74
CA THR A 5 26.12 -5.98 6.78
C THR A 5 26.52 -7.29 7.47
N LYS A 6 27.12 -8.21 6.70
CA LYS A 6 27.62 -9.52 7.15
C LYS A 6 28.64 -9.36 8.30
N LYS A 7 28.35 -9.91 9.48
CA LYS A 7 29.35 -10.18 10.53
C LYS A 7 29.87 -11.61 10.38
N THR A 8 31.13 -11.73 9.98
CA THR A 8 31.89 -12.98 9.87
C THR A 8 32.11 -13.60 11.25
N SER A 9 31.54 -14.79 11.50
CA SER A 9 31.83 -15.59 12.70
C SER A 9 32.85 -16.68 12.37
N LEU A 10 34.01 -16.60 13.02
CA LEU A 10 35.14 -17.51 12.89
C LEU A 10 34.84 -18.86 13.57
N ALA A 11 35.04 -19.96 12.84
CA ALA A 11 34.75 -21.33 13.27
C ALA A 11 35.65 -21.85 14.42
N LEU A 12 35.05 -22.63 15.32
CA LEU A 12 35.69 -23.32 16.44
C LEU A 12 35.98 -24.78 16.05
N LEU A 13 37.26 -25.16 15.97
CA LEU A 13 37.76 -26.53 15.78
C LEU A 13 37.81 -27.27 17.13
N ILE A 14 37.12 -28.40 17.26
CA ILE A 14 37.32 -29.35 18.37
C ILE A 14 37.89 -30.66 17.79
N GLY A 15 39.15 -30.92 18.10
CA GLY A 15 39.81 -32.20 17.83
C GLY A 15 39.57 -33.19 18.97
N SER A 16 39.14 -34.41 18.61
CA SER A 16 39.03 -35.53 19.54
C SER A 16 40.11 -36.58 19.21
N ALA A 17 40.99 -36.82 20.18
CA ALA A 17 42.11 -37.74 20.10
C ALA A 17 41.74 -39.17 20.49
N LEU A 18 42.57 -40.09 19.98
CA LEU A 18 42.54 -41.55 20.04
C LEU A 18 42.42 -42.19 21.44
N PHE A 19 41.85 -43.40 21.45
CA PHE A 19 42.33 -44.52 22.28
C PHE A 19 42.42 -45.82 21.48
N ILE A 20 43.52 -46.56 21.67
CA ILE A 20 43.86 -47.86 21.05
C ILE A 20 43.72 -48.99 22.08
N GLY A 21 43.29 -50.16 21.62
CA GLY A 21 43.60 -51.51 22.15
C GLY A 21 42.46 -52.49 21.84
N GLY A 22 42.62 -53.71 21.33
CA GLY A 22 43.75 -54.55 20.91
C GLY A 22 43.22 -55.98 20.58
N CYS A 23 44.04 -56.78 19.88
CA CYS A 23 43.96 -58.25 19.58
C CYS A 23 42.99 -58.69 18.44
N SER A 24 43.48 -59.18 17.28
CA SER A 24 43.97 -60.54 16.90
C SER A 24 42.86 -61.62 16.96
N ASP A 25 42.59 -62.53 16.02
CA ASP A 25 43.22 -63.06 14.81
C ASP A 25 42.12 -63.44 13.77
N GLY A 26 42.46 -63.68 12.50
CA GLY A 26 41.47 -64.13 11.51
C GLY A 26 42.02 -64.23 10.09
N LYS A 27 42.33 -65.46 9.68
CA LYS A 27 42.94 -65.90 8.42
C LYS A 27 42.36 -65.28 7.13
N ASP A 28 43.26 -64.70 6.36
CA ASP A 28 43.51 -64.86 4.92
C ASP A 28 42.30 -65.25 4.04
N GLY A 29 41.51 -64.25 3.63
CA GLY A 29 40.69 -64.33 2.42
C GLY A 29 41.53 -63.94 1.20
N LYS A 30 41.46 -64.73 0.11
CA LYS A 30 42.12 -64.40 -1.16
C LYS A 30 41.70 -63.01 -1.65
N ASP A 31 42.68 -62.20 -2.05
CA ASP A 31 42.44 -60.95 -2.78
C ASP A 31 41.62 -61.26 -4.04
N GLY A 32 40.46 -60.60 -4.19
CA GLY A 32 39.75 -60.55 -5.46
C GLY A 32 40.57 -59.73 -6.45
N GLU A 33 40.41 -59.99 -7.75
CA GLU A 33 41.11 -59.19 -8.76
C GLU A 33 40.84 -57.69 -8.55
N ASP A 34 41.90 -56.88 -8.65
CA ASP A 34 41.81 -55.43 -8.61
C ASP A 34 40.78 -54.97 -9.64
N GLY A 35 39.73 -54.29 -9.17
CA GLY A 35 38.78 -53.62 -10.06
C GLY A 35 39.54 -52.65 -10.96
N THR A 36 39.22 -52.64 -12.24
CA THR A 36 39.72 -51.63 -13.19
C THR A 36 39.57 -50.23 -12.58
N PRO A 37 40.59 -49.36 -12.67
CA PRO A 37 40.47 -47.98 -12.20
C PRO A 37 39.17 -47.37 -12.74
N GLY A 38 38.31 -46.89 -11.84
CA GLY A 38 37.13 -46.14 -12.25
C GLY A 38 37.58 -45.02 -13.18
N GLY A 39 36.98 -44.94 -14.37
CA GLY A 39 37.18 -43.81 -15.25
C GLY A 39 36.94 -42.52 -14.47
N GLY A 40 37.71 -41.46 -14.78
CA GLY A 40 37.64 -40.19 -14.08
C GLY A 40 36.18 -39.78 -13.86
N GLY A 41 35.76 -39.77 -12.59
CA GLY A 41 34.41 -39.35 -12.24
C GLY A 41 34.21 -37.90 -12.66
N GLU A 42 33.00 -37.57 -13.10
CA GLU A 42 32.60 -36.17 -13.25
C GLU A 42 32.84 -35.44 -11.91
N PRO A 43 33.17 -34.12 -11.93
CA PRO A 43 33.25 -33.33 -10.71
C PRO A 43 32.02 -33.56 -9.84
N GLY A 44 32.23 -33.80 -8.54
CA GLY A 44 31.13 -33.95 -7.60
C GLY A 44 30.28 -32.68 -7.59
N THR A 45 28.95 -32.82 -7.56
CA THR A 45 28.05 -31.68 -7.44
C THR A 45 28.22 -31.03 -6.06
N SER A 46 28.29 -29.71 -6.01
CA SER A 46 28.35 -28.94 -4.76
C SER A 46 27.12 -28.03 -4.69
N GLY A 47 25.98 -28.54 -4.19
CA GLY A 47 24.77 -27.74 -4.14
C GLY A 47 23.48 -28.55 -4.00
N LEU A 48 22.35 -27.86 -4.10
CA LEU A 48 21.00 -28.42 -4.18
C LEU A 48 20.53 -28.38 -5.64
N HIS A 49 19.84 -29.42 -6.11
CA HIS A 49 19.26 -29.36 -7.45
C HIS A 49 18.10 -28.34 -7.49
N ILE A 50 18.05 -27.48 -8.50
CA ILE A 50 17.10 -26.37 -8.57
C ILE A 50 15.63 -26.80 -8.48
N ASP A 51 15.26 -27.94 -9.12
CA ASP A 51 13.92 -28.55 -9.02
C ASP A 51 13.47 -28.96 -7.60
N MET A 52 14.39 -28.98 -6.64
CA MET A 52 14.12 -29.32 -5.24
C MET A 52 14.15 -28.09 -4.33
N ALA A 53 14.47 -26.92 -4.86
CA ALA A 53 14.59 -25.70 -4.08
C ALA A 53 13.19 -25.18 -3.70
N ALA A 54 13.03 -24.72 -2.45
CA ALA A 54 11.79 -24.05 -2.04
C ALA A 54 11.76 -22.58 -2.49
N GLU A 55 12.94 -22.00 -2.71
CA GLU A 55 13.19 -20.66 -3.17
C GLU A 55 14.51 -20.61 -3.95
N ALA A 56 14.66 -19.58 -4.77
CA ALA A 56 15.91 -19.27 -5.46
C ALA A 56 16.17 -17.77 -5.33
N ILE A 57 17.43 -17.38 -5.30
CA ILE A 57 17.93 -16.01 -5.31
C ILE A 57 18.93 -15.98 -6.46
N ALA A 58 18.77 -15.01 -7.36
CA ALA A 58 19.57 -14.92 -8.55
C ALA A 58 20.48 -13.69 -8.48
N THR A 59 21.76 -13.87 -8.79
CA THR A 59 22.75 -12.77 -8.80
C THR A 59 23.53 -12.82 -10.10
N ILE A 60 23.66 -11.68 -10.77
CA ILE A 60 24.59 -11.54 -11.89
C ILE A 60 25.93 -11.04 -11.34
N ASN A 61 26.98 -11.82 -11.57
CA ASN A 61 28.30 -11.55 -11.03
C ASN A 61 29.16 -10.70 -11.97
N ASN A 62 29.02 -10.92 -13.29
CA ASN A 62 29.86 -10.28 -14.29
C ASN A 62 29.21 -10.35 -15.68
N ALA A 63 29.47 -9.36 -16.53
CA ALA A 63 29.14 -9.41 -17.95
C ALA A 63 30.31 -8.89 -18.78
N VAL A 64 30.72 -9.67 -19.78
CA VAL A 64 31.81 -9.35 -20.70
C VAL A 64 31.24 -9.12 -22.09
N TYR A 65 31.64 -8.02 -22.71
CA TYR A 65 31.31 -7.70 -24.09
C TYR A 65 32.52 -7.89 -25.00
N ALA A 66 32.34 -8.62 -26.11
CA ALA A 66 33.35 -8.79 -27.14
C ALA A 66 32.70 -8.89 -28.53
N ASP A 67 33.09 -8.01 -29.45
CA ASP A 67 32.68 -8.01 -30.87
C ASP A 67 31.15 -8.13 -31.08
N GLY A 68 30.35 -7.43 -30.27
CA GLY A 68 28.90 -7.43 -30.36
C GLY A 68 28.19 -8.51 -29.55
N ILE A 69 28.93 -9.48 -28.97
CA ILE A 69 28.39 -10.58 -28.17
C ILE A 69 28.63 -10.31 -26.69
N ILE A 70 27.65 -10.66 -25.87
CA ILE A 70 27.73 -10.60 -24.41
C ILE A 70 27.89 -12.03 -23.84
N THR A 71 28.79 -12.20 -22.89
CA THR A 71 28.90 -13.39 -22.03
C THR A 71 28.67 -12.97 -20.58
N LEU A 72 27.73 -13.63 -19.92
CA LEU A 72 27.24 -13.36 -18.57
C LEU A 72 27.68 -14.48 -17.63
N ASP A 73 28.19 -14.13 -16.46
CA ASP A 73 28.35 -15.06 -15.33
C ASP A 73 27.32 -14.73 -14.25
N PHE A 74 26.56 -15.73 -13.82
CA PHE A 74 25.52 -15.56 -12.79
C PHE A 74 25.49 -16.76 -11.84
N GLU A 75 24.82 -16.60 -10.72
CA GLU A 75 24.62 -17.64 -9.72
C GLU A 75 23.17 -17.71 -9.27
N LEU A 76 22.76 -18.92 -8.90
CA LEU A 76 21.48 -19.21 -8.27
C LEU A 76 21.77 -19.84 -6.92
N GLU A 77 21.22 -19.29 -5.84
CA GLU A 77 21.35 -19.83 -4.49
C GLU A 77 20.00 -19.88 -3.77
N ASN A 78 19.89 -20.68 -2.69
CA ASN A 78 18.77 -20.56 -1.77
C ASN A 78 19.07 -19.54 -0.66
N LYS A 79 18.10 -19.27 0.23
CA LYS A 79 18.29 -18.32 1.35
C LYS A 79 19.40 -18.71 2.34
N GLN A 80 19.87 -19.95 2.32
CA GLN A 80 20.98 -20.41 3.17
C GLN A 80 22.34 -20.27 2.47
N GLY A 81 22.39 -19.73 1.25
CA GLY A 81 23.59 -19.57 0.44
C GLY A 81 24.09 -20.88 -0.19
N VAL A 82 23.21 -21.87 -0.36
CA VAL A 82 23.54 -23.11 -1.05
C VAL A 82 23.27 -22.92 -2.54
N GLY A 83 24.29 -23.13 -3.37
CA GLY A 83 24.18 -23.06 -4.82
C GLY A 83 23.14 -24.03 -5.39
N LEU A 84 22.36 -23.55 -6.34
CA LEU A 84 21.28 -24.27 -7.02
C LEU A 84 21.74 -24.68 -8.42
N TYR A 85 22.11 -25.95 -8.59
CA TYR A 85 22.57 -26.50 -9.88
C TYR A 85 21.42 -27.16 -10.66
N GLY A 86 21.63 -27.43 -11.95
CA GLY A 86 20.69 -28.19 -12.79
C GLY A 86 19.77 -27.36 -13.67
N LEU A 87 19.99 -26.04 -13.79
CA LEU A 87 19.31 -25.23 -14.82
C LEU A 87 19.61 -25.80 -16.21
N SER A 88 18.59 -25.91 -17.06
CA SER A 88 18.72 -26.62 -18.33
C SER A 88 17.69 -26.15 -19.34
N SER A 89 18.13 -25.94 -20.58
CA SER A 89 17.28 -25.65 -21.75
C SER A 89 16.32 -26.79 -22.11
N ASP A 90 16.69 -28.04 -21.77
CA ASP A 90 15.94 -29.24 -22.14
C ASP A 90 14.82 -29.56 -21.14
N ASN A 91 14.86 -28.95 -19.96
CA ASN A 91 13.80 -29.11 -18.98
C ASN A 91 12.58 -28.28 -19.39
N LYS A 92 11.44 -28.95 -19.57
CA LYS A 92 10.18 -28.31 -19.99
C LYS A 92 9.75 -27.18 -19.04
N PHE A 93 10.06 -27.28 -17.74
CA PHE A 93 9.66 -26.34 -16.71
C PHE A 93 10.59 -25.11 -16.63
N HIS A 94 11.84 -25.23 -17.11
CA HIS A 94 12.83 -24.17 -16.96
C HIS A 94 12.63 -23.03 -17.97
N ASP A 95 11.67 -22.14 -17.71
CA ASP A 95 11.51 -20.90 -18.47
C ASP A 95 12.39 -19.80 -17.87
N PHE A 96 13.54 -19.59 -18.51
CA PHE A 96 14.58 -18.66 -18.10
C PHE A 96 14.94 -17.75 -19.28
N ARG A 97 14.91 -16.44 -19.06
CA ARG A 97 15.03 -15.44 -20.13
C ARG A 97 15.88 -14.25 -19.72
N PHE A 98 16.41 -13.59 -20.73
CA PHE A 98 17.22 -12.38 -20.60
C PHE A 98 16.69 -11.28 -21.52
N SER A 99 16.57 -10.08 -20.96
CA SER A 99 16.27 -8.85 -21.68
C SER A 99 17.50 -7.94 -21.67
N LEU A 100 17.68 -7.18 -22.75
CA LEU A 100 18.77 -6.22 -22.91
C LEU A 100 18.19 -4.82 -23.12
N ALA A 101 18.68 -3.84 -22.36
CA ALA A 101 18.30 -2.45 -22.51
C ALA A 101 19.52 -1.53 -22.40
N GLN A 102 19.45 -0.35 -23.00
CA GLN A 102 20.46 0.70 -22.90
C GLN A 102 19.86 1.98 -22.33
N LEU A 103 20.62 2.70 -21.51
CA LEU A 103 20.21 3.96 -20.92
C LEU A 103 20.67 5.12 -21.81
N GLN A 104 19.73 5.79 -22.47
CA GLN A 104 20.02 6.99 -23.22
C GLN A 104 19.91 8.22 -22.32
N THR A 105 20.90 9.10 -22.46
CA THR A 105 20.91 10.45 -21.90
C THR A 105 20.97 11.43 -23.09
N ASN A 106 20.14 12.47 -23.06
CA ASN A 106 20.12 13.45 -24.14
C ASN A 106 21.06 14.61 -23.81
N ASP A 107 21.96 14.97 -24.73
CA ASP A 107 22.87 16.10 -24.55
C ASP A 107 22.09 17.39 -24.22
N GLY A 108 22.38 17.96 -23.04
CA GLY A 108 21.72 19.18 -22.56
C GLY A 108 20.37 18.99 -21.87
N ALA A 109 19.94 17.73 -21.63
CA ALA A 109 18.77 17.40 -20.82
C ALA A 109 19.16 16.40 -19.72
N GLU A 110 18.53 16.50 -18.54
CA GLU A 110 18.72 15.49 -17.47
C GLU A 110 17.75 14.30 -17.63
N LEU A 111 17.04 14.21 -18.76
CA LEU A 111 16.16 13.09 -19.06
C LEU A 111 16.99 11.84 -19.35
N LYS A 112 16.77 10.82 -18.53
CA LYS A 112 17.33 9.47 -18.71
C LYS A 112 16.22 8.52 -19.15
N GLN A 113 16.40 7.72 -20.19
CA GLN A 113 15.39 6.74 -20.62
C GLN A 113 16.03 5.42 -21.01
N TRP A 114 15.48 4.33 -20.47
CA TRP A 114 15.81 2.99 -20.94
C TRP A 114 15.22 2.77 -22.33
N PHE A 115 15.93 2.03 -23.16
CA PHE A 115 15.48 1.56 -24.47
C PHE A 115 15.88 0.11 -24.63
N SER A 116 14.93 -0.76 -24.92
CA SER A 116 15.22 -2.16 -25.25
C SER A 116 16.12 -2.24 -26.48
N LEU A 117 17.05 -3.20 -26.48
CA LEU A 117 17.91 -3.55 -27.61
C LEU A 117 17.38 -4.73 -28.43
N LEU A 118 16.30 -5.36 -27.96
CA LEU A 118 15.62 -6.46 -28.62
C LEU A 118 14.16 -6.05 -28.77
N ASN A 119 13.77 -5.45 -29.89
CA ASN A 119 12.39 -5.06 -30.14
C ASN A 119 11.75 -5.89 -31.25
N ALA A 120 10.45 -6.16 -31.10
CA ALA A 120 9.60 -6.76 -32.12
C ALA A 120 8.43 -5.81 -32.44
N ALA A 121 8.01 -5.77 -33.70
CA ALA A 121 6.81 -5.03 -34.08
C ALA A 121 5.55 -5.78 -33.62
N THR A 122 4.61 -5.06 -32.98
CA THR A 122 3.35 -5.62 -32.48
C THR A 122 2.17 -5.40 -33.44
N ASN A 123 2.40 -4.71 -34.55
CA ASN A 123 1.41 -4.52 -35.60
C ASN A 123 2.01 -4.67 -37.01
N ASP A 124 1.16 -4.96 -37.99
CA ASP A 124 1.57 -5.13 -39.39
C ASP A 124 2.16 -3.84 -40.01
N ALA A 125 1.86 -2.69 -39.41
CA ALA A 125 2.35 -1.38 -39.86
C ALA A 125 3.79 -1.09 -39.42
N GLY A 126 4.35 -1.87 -38.48
CA GLY A 126 5.68 -1.63 -37.90
C GLY A 126 5.77 -0.31 -37.12
N THR A 127 4.67 0.14 -36.52
CA THR A 127 4.61 1.43 -35.80
C THR A 127 4.48 1.28 -34.28
N THR A 128 4.26 0.06 -33.80
CA THR A 128 4.14 -0.29 -32.38
C THR A 128 5.12 -1.40 -32.06
N PHE A 129 5.70 -1.36 -30.86
CA PHE A 129 6.81 -2.24 -30.50
C PHE A 129 6.59 -2.88 -29.13
N GLU A 130 7.09 -4.10 -28.97
CA GLU A 130 7.28 -4.78 -27.69
C GLU A 130 8.74 -5.19 -27.51
N GLN A 131 9.17 -5.29 -26.25
CA GLN A 131 10.47 -5.85 -25.95
C GLN A 131 10.45 -7.38 -26.13
N GLY A 132 11.39 -7.88 -26.92
CA GLY A 132 11.78 -9.28 -27.01
C GLY A 132 12.81 -9.67 -25.95
N PHE A 133 13.13 -10.96 -25.91
CA PHE A 133 14.04 -11.57 -24.95
C PHE A 133 14.80 -12.71 -25.60
N GLU A 134 15.95 -13.07 -25.05
CA GLU A 134 16.64 -14.31 -25.37
C GLU A 134 16.30 -15.37 -24.31
N SER A 135 15.94 -16.59 -24.73
CA SER A 135 15.68 -17.70 -23.81
C SER A 135 16.79 -18.73 -23.83
N ILE A 136 17.07 -19.35 -22.68
CA ILE A 136 17.96 -20.52 -22.62
C ILE A 136 17.44 -21.66 -23.50
N LYS A 137 16.12 -21.74 -23.74
CA LYS A 137 15.49 -22.77 -24.57
C LYS A 137 15.85 -22.64 -26.05
N ASP A 138 16.22 -21.43 -26.50
CA ASP A 138 16.60 -21.18 -27.88
C ASP A 138 18.07 -21.54 -28.15
N CYS A 139 18.86 -21.80 -27.11
CA CYS A 139 20.26 -22.20 -27.21
C CYS A 139 20.76 -23.03 -26.03
N ALA A 140 20.74 -24.36 -26.17
CA ALA A 140 21.34 -25.25 -25.18
C ALA A 140 22.84 -25.01 -24.97
N ASP A 141 23.61 -24.86 -26.06
CA ASP A 141 25.07 -24.68 -26.00
C ASP A 141 25.52 -23.32 -25.45
N CYS A 142 24.58 -22.39 -25.25
CA CYS A 142 24.87 -21.06 -24.72
C CYS A 142 24.91 -21.04 -23.20
N LEU A 143 24.28 -22.01 -22.54
CA LEU A 143 24.26 -22.15 -21.09
C LEU A 143 25.28 -23.20 -20.65
N VAL A 144 26.15 -22.82 -19.73
CA VAL A 144 27.08 -23.72 -19.05
C VAL A 144 26.74 -23.73 -17.57
N ASP A 145 26.32 -24.90 -17.06
CA ASP A 145 26.16 -25.16 -15.63
C ASP A 145 27.47 -25.69 -15.06
N HIS A 146 28.07 -24.97 -14.11
CA HIS A 146 29.33 -25.35 -13.46
C HIS A 146 29.13 -26.38 -12.34
N LYS A 147 27.89 -26.81 -12.10
CA LYS A 147 27.44 -27.83 -11.13
C LYS A 147 27.66 -27.46 -9.66
N ASP A 148 27.77 -26.17 -9.38
CA ASP A 148 27.95 -25.60 -8.04
C ASP A 148 26.98 -24.43 -7.73
N GLY A 149 26.01 -24.19 -8.62
CA GLY A 149 25.09 -23.06 -8.55
C GLY A 149 25.55 -21.84 -9.34
N THR A 150 26.77 -21.86 -9.90
CA THR A 150 27.23 -20.84 -10.83
C THR A 150 27.03 -21.28 -12.28
N TYR A 151 26.80 -20.31 -13.16
CA TYR A 151 26.47 -20.50 -14.55
C TYR A 151 27.16 -19.45 -15.42
N THR A 152 27.43 -19.82 -16.67
CA THR A 152 27.81 -18.88 -17.72
C THR A 152 26.78 -18.95 -18.85
N TYR A 153 26.28 -17.80 -19.31
CA TYR A 153 25.42 -17.69 -20.48
C TYR A 153 26.04 -16.81 -21.55
N THR A 154 26.17 -17.31 -22.77
CA THR A 154 26.64 -16.52 -23.92
C THR A 154 25.48 -16.20 -24.85
N PHE A 155 25.16 -14.92 -25.02
CA PHE A 155 24.09 -14.49 -25.91
C PHE A 155 24.42 -14.86 -27.36
N LYS A 156 23.42 -15.34 -28.10
CA LYS A 156 23.49 -15.53 -29.55
C LYS A 156 23.40 -14.21 -30.29
N THR A 157 22.67 -13.27 -29.73
CA THR A 157 22.38 -12.01 -30.40
C THR A 157 23.66 -11.16 -30.46
N ASN A 158 24.07 -10.80 -31.68
CA ASN A 158 25.15 -9.84 -31.88
C ASN A 158 24.57 -8.43 -32.02
N LEU A 159 24.74 -7.61 -30.98
CA LEU A 159 24.15 -6.26 -30.87
C LEU A 159 24.66 -5.27 -31.92
N THR A 160 25.79 -5.54 -32.58
CA THR A 160 26.31 -4.67 -33.66
C THR A 160 25.76 -5.01 -35.04
N THR A 161 25.15 -6.19 -35.19
CA THR A 161 24.61 -6.67 -36.48
C THR A 161 23.12 -7.00 -36.42
N ALA A 162 22.54 -7.06 -35.22
CA ALA A 162 21.12 -7.28 -35.03
C ALA A 162 20.32 -6.14 -35.67
N ASP A 163 19.27 -6.51 -36.40
CA ASP A 163 18.30 -5.56 -36.95
C ASP A 163 17.19 -5.38 -35.92
N ASP A 164 17.23 -4.26 -35.20
CA ASP A 164 16.22 -3.92 -34.21
C ASP A 164 14.99 -3.33 -34.88
N ALA A 165 13.81 -3.90 -34.64
CA ALA A 165 12.58 -3.47 -35.30
C ALA A 165 12.20 -2.00 -35.01
N ALA A 166 12.62 -1.47 -33.85
CA ALA A 166 12.41 -0.08 -33.47
C ALA A 166 13.57 0.84 -33.90
N GLY A 167 14.59 0.31 -34.58
CA GLY A 167 15.74 1.05 -35.08
C GLY A 167 16.73 1.48 -33.99
N ILE A 168 16.70 0.84 -32.83
CA ILE A 168 17.59 1.20 -31.72
C ILE A 168 19.00 0.66 -32.00
N VAL A 169 19.96 1.58 -32.08
CA VAL A 169 21.37 1.26 -32.32
C VAL A 169 22.08 1.09 -30.98
N PHE A 170 22.73 -0.04 -30.79
CA PHE A 170 23.56 -0.30 -29.62
C PHE A 170 24.79 0.61 -29.58
N ASP A 171 25.00 1.30 -28.45
CA ASP A 171 26.23 2.06 -28.16
C ASP A 171 26.95 1.48 -26.93
N PRO A 172 28.13 0.85 -27.08
CA PRO A 172 28.85 0.25 -25.97
C PRO A 172 29.39 1.27 -24.95
N ALA A 173 29.36 2.58 -25.24
CA ALA A 173 29.79 3.63 -24.32
C ALA A 173 28.68 4.03 -23.32
N LEU A 174 27.43 3.67 -23.58
CA LEU A 174 26.30 3.93 -22.69
C LEU A 174 26.16 2.82 -21.63
N THR A 175 25.51 3.13 -20.50
CA THR A 175 25.10 2.11 -19.54
C THR A 175 24.11 1.16 -20.19
N GLN A 176 24.34 -0.13 -20.01
CA GLN A 176 23.46 -1.22 -20.43
C GLN A 176 22.91 -1.92 -19.20
N ARG A 177 21.72 -2.49 -19.32
CA ARG A 177 21.08 -3.36 -18.34
C ARG A 177 20.81 -4.73 -18.96
N ILE A 178 21.29 -5.78 -18.30
CA ILE A 178 20.78 -7.14 -18.48
C ILE A 178 19.73 -7.33 -17.39
N ALA A 179 18.50 -7.68 -17.78
CA ALA A 179 17.48 -8.12 -16.85
C ALA A 179 17.22 -9.61 -17.05
N MET A 180 17.29 -10.37 -15.98
CA MET A 180 17.10 -11.81 -15.93
C MET A 180 15.73 -12.11 -15.31
N GLU A 181 14.95 -12.98 -15.95
CA GLU A 181 13.67 -13.45 -15.41
C GLU A 181 13.59 -14.98 -15.43
N MET A 182 13.22 -15.55 -14.28
CA MET A 182 13.02 -16.98 -14.06
C MET A 182 11.57 -17.24 -13.66
N GLN A 183 10.94 -18.24 -14.29
CA GLN A 183 9.63 -18.74 -13.86
C GLN A 183 9.51 -20.24 -14.14
N PHE A 184 9.47 -21.07 -13.09
CA PHE A 184 9.27 -22.51 -13.19
C PHE A 184 7.91 -22.86 -12.60
N GLU A 185 7.05 -23.46 -13.41
CA GLU A 185 5.72 -23.93 -13.02
C GLU A 185 5.67 -25.45 -13.11
N TYR A 186 5.84 -26.14 -11.98
CA TYR A 186 5.89 -27.60 -11.95
C TYR A 186 4.49 -28.21 -11.95
N ASP A 187 4.36 -29.43 -12.51
CA ASP A 187 3.08 -30.18 -12.52
C ASP A 187 2.54 -30.47 -11.10
N SER A 188 3.40 -30.38 -10.07
CA SER A 188 3.04 -30.52 -8.65
C SER A 188 2.31 -29.30 -8.07
N GLY A 189 2.26 -28.18 -8.81
CA GLY A 189 1.81 -26.88 -8.32
C GLY A 189 2.89 -26.13 -7.51
N HIS A 190 4.12 -26.65 -7.45
CA HIS A 190 5.27 -25.88 -6.98
C HIS A 190 5.65 -24.85 -8.04
N GLU A 191 5.98 -23.63 -7.61
CA GLU A 191 6.42 -22.54 -8.48
C GLU A 191 7.69 -21.91 -7.93
N LEU A 192 8.62 -21.56 -8.82
CA LEU A 192 9.78 -20.73 -8.52
C LEU A 192 9.79 -19.55 -9.48
N ALA A 193 9.93 -18.33 -8.96
CA ALA A 193 10.10 -17.15 -9.78
C ALA A 193 11.11 -16.23 -9.12
N GLU A 194 12.03 -15.69 -9.91
CA GLU A 194 13.10 -14.82 -9.43
C GLU A 194 13.55 -13.88 -10.53
N ASN A 195 14.02 -12.69 -10.15
CA ASN A 195 14.58 -11.69 -11.06
C ASN A 195 16.00 -11.31 -10.61
N ALA A 196 16.76 -10.74 -11.53
CA ALA A 196 18.00 -10.03 -11.22
C ALA A 196 18.30 -9.07 -12.35
N HIS A 197 19.15 -8.08 -12.09
CA HIS A 197 19.64 -7.19 -13.12
C HIS A 197 21.14 -6.91 -12.95
N TYR A 198 21.76 -6.39 -14.00
CA TYR A 198 23.16 -5.97 -13.99
C TYR A 198 23.34 -4.77 -14.90
N ASP A 199 23.84 -3.68 -14.32
CA ASP A 199 24.11 -2.43 -15.01
C ASP A 199 25.61 -2.23 -15.18
N TRP A 200 26.05 -2.00 -16.42
CA TRP A 200 27.47 -1.79 -16.72
C TRP A 200 27.69 -1.03 -18.04
N ILE A 201 28.90 -0.53 -18.26
CA ILE A 201 29.32 0.08 -19.54
C ILE A 201 30.21 -0.91 -20.30
N PRO A 202 29.76 -1.49 -21.43
CA PRO A 202 30.51 -2.48 -22.20
C PRO A 202 31.89 -2.03 -22.66
N ALA A 203 32.03 -0.77 -23.09
CA ALA A 203 33.29 -0.25 -23.63
C ALA A 203 34.42 -0.14 -22.59
N THR A 204 34.07 -0.03 -21.31
CA THR A 204 35.02 0.17 -20.21
C THR A 204 34.99 -0.94 -19.18
N ASN A 205 33.98 -1.83 -19.24
CA ASN A 205 33.66 -2.82 -18.23
C ASN A 205 33.42 -2.21 -16.83
N ALA A 206 32.99 -0.95 -16.78
CA ALA A 206 32.71 -0.25 -15.53
C ALA A 206 31.33 -0.65 -14.98
N THR A 207 31.29 -0.94 -13.69
CA THR A 207 30.06 -1.18 -12.89
C THR A 207 29.82 -0.08 -11.87
N ASP A 208 30.90 0.57 -11.42
CA ASP A 208 30.86 1.63 -10.43
C ASP A 208 30.66 2.99 -11.09
N GLY A 209 29.74 3.79 -10.56
CA GLY A 209 29.47 5.15 -11.06
C GLY A 209 28.92 5.19 -12.49
N VAL A 210 28.28 4.10 -12.93
CA VAL A 210 27.52 4.09 -14.17
C VAL A 210 26.26 4.93 -14.02
N GLU A 211 25.76 5.48 -15.12
CA GLU A 211 24.47 6.18 -15.11
C GLU A 211 23.34 5.20 -14.83
N THR A 212 22.47 5.51 -13.86
CA THR A 212 21.27 4.73 -13.53
C THR A 212 19.99 5.57 -13.73
N ARG A 213 18.82 4.99 -13.46
CA ARG A 213 17.50 5.67 -13.45
C ARG A 213 16.69 5.20 -12.24
N ASP A 214 17.18 5.55 -11.06
CA ASP A 214 16.68 5.06 -9.78
C ASP A 214 15.74 6.09 -9.15
N LEU A 215 14.47 6.02 -9.54
CA LEU A 215 13.44 7.02 -9.21
C LEU A 215 12.43 6.55 -8.15
N VAL A 216 12.13 5.25 -8.12
CA VAL A 216 11.16 4.62 -7.21
C VAL A 216 11.61 3.18 -6.93
N THR A 217 11.25 2.64 -5.76
CA THR A 217 11.43 1.21 -5.46
C THR A 217 10.09 0.51 -5.26
N LEU A 218 10.10 -0.82 -5.27
CA LEU A 218 8.90 -1.62 -4.96
C LEU A 218 8.48 -1.51 -3.50
N GLU A 219 9.43 -1.27 -2.58
CA GLU A 219 9.09 -1.05 -1.18
C GLU A 219 8.15 0.13 -0.97
N THR A 220 8.32 1.21 -1.74
CA THR A 220 7.37 2.32 -1.73
C THR A 220 5.98 1.87 -2.20
N CYS A 221 5.90 0.99 -3.20
CA CYS A 221 4.63 0.44 -3.67
C CYS A 221 3.95 -0.46 -2.62
N TYR A 222 4.74 -1.18 -1.82
CA TYR A 222 4.23 -2.10 -0.78
C TYR A 222 3.53 -1.40 0.39
N SER A 223 3.64 -0.08 0.50
CA SER A 223 2.79 0.72 1.39
C SER A 223 1.30 0.54 1.10
N CYS A 224 0.93 0.28 -0.16
CA CYS A 224 -0.45 0.00 -0.58
C CYS A 224 -0.65 -1.43 -1.10
N HIS A 225 0.36 -1.96 -1.80
CA HIS A 225 0.27 -3.22 -2.51
C HIS A 225 0.72 -4.40 -1.66
N GLN A 226 -0.16 -5.38 -1.50
CA GLN A 226 0.25 -6.74 -1.19
C GLN A 226 1.28 -7.19 -2.22
N PRO A 227 2.44 -7.77 -1.83
CA PRO A 227 3.50 -8.12 -2.79
C PRO A 227 3.00 -9.02 -3.93
N ALA A 228 2.08 -9.94 -3.63
CA ALA A 228 1.46 -10.82 -4.62
C ALA A 228 0.64 -10.09 -5.70
N SER A 229 0.24 -8.84 -5.46
CA SER A 229 -0.48 -8.01 -6.45
C SER A 229 0.45 -7.43 -7.51
N LEU A 230 1.73 -7.21 -7.19
CA LEU A 230 2.75 -6.66 -8.09
C LEU A 230 3.59 -7.74 -8.78
N LYS A 231 3.39 -9.02 -8.44
CA LYS A 231 3.91 -10.15 -9.22
C LYS A 231 3.22 -10.20 -10.60
N ALA A 232 3.79 -9.50 -11.57
CA ALA A 232 3.17 -9.24 -12.87
C ALA A 232 3.42 -10.38 -13.86
N HIS A 233 2.65 -10.38 -14.96
CA HIS A 233 2.80 -11.31 -16.09
C HIS A 233 2.84 -12.80 -15.69
N GLY A 234 1.87 -13.24 -14.90
CA GLY A 234 1.81 -14.61 -14.40
C GLY A 234 2.68 -14.89 -13.18
N GLY A 235 3.40 -13.88 -12.68
CA GLY A 235 4.20 -13.95 -11.47
C GLY A 235 5.71 -13.96 -11.71
N ARG A 236 6.15 -13.88 -12.97
CA ARG A 236 7.57 -13.92 -13.37
C ARG A 236 8.34 -12.61 -13.21
N ARG A 237 7.64 -11.48 -13.17
CA ARG A 237 8.27 -10.14 -13.06
C ARG A 237 7.99 -9.58 -11.69
N LEU A 238 9.08 -9.43 -10.95
CA LEU A 238 9.09 -9.17 -9.52
C LEU A 238 9.79 -7.86 -9.19
N ASP A 239 10.84 -7.49 -9.94
CA ASP A 239 11.72 -6.36 -9.62
C ASP A 239 11.41 -5.11 -10.44
N MET A 240 11.67 -3.93 -9.88
CA MET A 240 11.45 -2.64 -10.54
C MET A 240 12.34 -2.51 -11.79
N GLU A 241 13.56 -3.00 -11.71
CA GLU A 241 14.56 -2.90 -12.76
C GLU A 241 14.20 -3.75 -13.97
N ASN A 242 13.57 -4.91 -13.74
CA ASN A 242 12.98 -5.75 -14.78
C ASN A 242 11.78 -5.06 -15.42
N CYS A 243 10.90 -4.43 -14.62
CA CYS A 243 9.78 -3.65 -15.13
C CYS A 243 10.28 -2.52 -16.07
N GLN A 244 11.26 -1.73 -15.63
CA GLN A 244 11.82 -0.61 -16.39
C GLN A 244 12.53 -1.02 -17.68
N SER A 245 13.11 -2.22 -17.72
CA SER A 245 13.75 -2.74 -18.93
C SER A 245 12.73 -2.92 -20.07
N CYS A 246 11.53 -3.41 -19.73
CA CYS A 246 10.42 -3.65 -20.67
C CYS A 246 9.51 -2.46 -20.89
N HIS A 247 9.06 -1.82 -19.81
CA HIS A 247 8.10 -0.73 -19.82
C HIS A 247 8.80 0.61 -20.08
N ASN A 248 9.39 0.72 -21.27
CA ASN A 248 10.19 1.86 -21.70
C ASN A 248 9.46 2.76 -22.71
N GLY A 249 10.09 3.88 -23.10
CA GLY A 249 9.45 4.95 -23.88
C GLY A 249 8.98 4.57 -25.29
N LEU A 250 9.44 3.44 -25.84
CA LEU A 250 9.02 2.97 -27.17
C LEU A 250 7.87 1.97 -27.12
N VAL A 251 7.67 1.32 -25.97
CA VAL A 251 6.80 0.16 -25.90
C VAL A 251 5.34 0.59 -25.77
N THR A 252 4.53 0.03 -26.65
CA THR A 252 3.09 0.26 -26.69
C THR A 252 2.36 -1.06 -26.86
N ASP A 253 1.09 -1.09 -26.47
CA ASP A 253 0.22 -2.19 -26.88
C ASP A 253 -0.02 -2.16 -28.42
N PRO A 254 -0.63 -3.20 -29.00
CA PRO A 254 -0.96 -3.25 -30.43
C PRO A 254 -1.90 -2.14 -30.93
N LYS A 255 -2.59 -1.43 -30.03
CA LYS A 255 -3.47 -0.29 -30.33
C LYS A 255 -2.76 1.06 -30.15
N ALA A 256 -1.42 1.04 -30.02
CA ALA A 256 -0.57 2.21 -29.80
C ALA A 256 -0.82 2.93 -28.47
N ILE A 257 -1.38 2.25 -27.47
CA ILE A 257 -1.46 2.78 -26.11
C ILE A 257 -0.12 2.58 -25.44
N SER A 258 0.47 3.65 -24.89
CA SER A 258 1.76 3.55 -24.22
C SER A 258 1.67 2.67 -22.98
N VAL A 259 2.65 1.80 -22.82
CA VAL A 259 2.89 1.05 -21.58
C VAL A 259 4.24 1.43 -20.97
N GLU A 260 4.80 2.59 -21.29
CA GLU A 260 5.95 3.12 -20.56
C GLU A 260 5.60 3.20 -19.07
N LEU A 261 6.52 2.82 -18.19
CA LEU A 261 6.26 2.64 -16.77
C LEU A 261 5.62 3.89 -16.13
N GLY A 262 6.16 5.09 -16.40
CA GLY A 262 5.61 6.35 -15.90
C GLY A 262 4.18 6.60 -16.38
N HIS A 263 3.92 6.46 -17.69
CA HIS A 263 2.58 6.61 -18.26
C HIS A 263 1.60 5.59 -17.66
N MET A 264 1.98 4.31 -17.68
CA MET A 264 1.14 3.19 -17.26
C MET A 264 0.76 3.30 -15.79
N VAL A 265 1.74 3.51 -14.90
CA VAL A 265 1.48 3.62 -13.45
C VAL A 265 0.58 4.80 -13.17
N HIS A 266 0.86 5.98 -13.74
CA HIS A 266 0.01 7.16 -13.57
C HIS A 266 -1.41 6.94 -14.08
N ALA A 267 -1.57 6.35 -15.26
CA ALA A 267 -2.87 6.12 -15.87
C ALA A 267 -3.71 5.09 -15.09
N ILE A 268 -3.08 4.03 -14.57
CA ILE A 268 -3.72 3.04 -13.70
C ILE A 268 -4.23 3.71 -12.42
N HIS A 269 -3.42 4.52 -11.75
CA HIS A 269 -3.79 5.13 -10.47
C HIS A 269 -4.79 6.29 -10.61
N MET A 270 -4.87 6.96 -11.77
CA MET A 270 -6.00 7.84 -12.05
C MET A 270 -7.33 7.08 -12.10
N GLY A 271 -7.31 5.82 -12.57
CA GLY A 271 -8.48 4.95 -12.59
C GLY A 271 -9.69 5.59 -13.27
N GLU A 272 -10.84 5.53 -12.61
CA GLU A 272 -12.08 6.17 -13.06
C GLU A 272 -12.02 7.71 -13.14
N ASN A 273 -11.05 8.35 -12.46
CA ASN A 273 -10.90 9.81 -12.46
C ASN A 273 -10.10 10.33 -13.67
N ARG A 274 -9.62 9.44 -14.54
CA ARG A 274 -8.90 9.84 -15.75
C ARG A 274 -9.86 10.43 -16.78
N GLU A 275 -9.73 11.73 -17.05
CA GLU A 275 -10.59 12.47 -17.98
C GLU A 275 -9.78 13.30 -18.99
N GLY A 276 -10.38 13.54 -20.15
CA GLY A 276 -9.83 14.39 -21.20
C GLY A 276 -10.95 15.09 -21.96
N LYS A 277 -10.62 15.70 -23.10
CA LYS A 277 -11.63 16.30 -23.99
C LYS A 277 -11.83 15.49 -25.26
N ASP A 278 -13.10 15.36 -25.66
CA ASP A 278 -13.49 14.86 -26.98
C ASP A 278 -13.22 15.89 -28.10
N ALA A 279 -13.55 15.52 -29.34
CA ALA A 279 -13.34 16.36 -30.51
C ALA A 279 -14.20 17.65 -30.49
N GLU A 280 -15.30 17.64 -29.75
CA GLU A 280 -16.20 18.78 -29.55
C GLU A 280 -15.76 19.66 -28.36
N GLY A 281 -14.72 19.26 -27.63
CA GLY A 281 -14.16 19.98 -26.49
C GLY A 281 -14.90 19.72 -25.16
N ASN A 282 -15.80 18.73 -25.11
CA ASN A 282 -16.47 18.34 -23.87
C ASN A 282 -15.53 17.47 -23.02
N VAL A 283 -15.60 17.65 -21.70
CA VAL A 283 -14.89 16.77 -20.76
C VAL A 283 -15.57 15.41 -20.72
N VAL A 284 -14.83 14.36 -21.00
CA VAL A 284 -15.31 12.97 -21.03
C VAL A 284 -14.34 12.04 -20.29
N PRO A 285 -14.84 10.93 -19.69
CA PRO A 285 -13.97 9.88 -19.15
C PRO A 285 -13.07 9.29 -20.24
N MET A 286 -11.81 9.09 -19.91
CA MET A 286 -10.78 8.52 -20.81
C MET A 286 -10.04 7.39 -20.08
N PRO A 287 -10.73 6.26 -19.77
CA PRO A 287 -10.14 5.17 -19.00
C PRO A 287 -8.94 4.55 -19.73
N TYR A 288 -7.90 4.20 -18.98
CA TYR A 288 -6.74 3.52 -19.53
C TYR A 288 -7.08 2.05 -19.81
N THR A 289 -6.96 1.62 -21.07
CA THR A 289 -7.28 0.25 -21.48
C THR A 289 -6.13 -0.30 -22.30
N ILE A 290 -5.61 -1.47 -21.89
CA ILE A 290 -4.51 -2.15 -22.56
C ILE A 290 -4.99 -3.46 -23.17
N ALA A 291 -4.63 -3.68 -24.44
CA ALA A 291 -4.76 -4.99 -25.06
C ALA A 291 -3.74 -5.96 -24.44
N GLY A 292 -4.22 -6.88 -23.59
CA GLY A 292 -3.38 -7.83 -22.86
C GLY A 292 -3.73 -9.29 -23.15
N TYR A 293 -3.21 -10.19 -22.30
CA TYR A 293 -3.50 -11.61 -22.43
C TYR A 293 -5.00 -11.88 -22.24
N GLY A 294 -5.61 -12.60 -23.18
CA GLY A 294 -7.04 -12.95 -23.13
C GLY A 294 -8.02 -11.83 -23.49
N GLY A 295 -7.56 -10.64 -23.89
CA GLY A 295 -8.41 -9.53 -24.33
C GLY A 295 -8.00 -8.16 -23.78
N ASP A 296 -8.91 -7.20 -23.92
CA ASP A 296 -8.72 -5.84 -23.39
C ASP A 296 -8.91 -5.80 -21.86
N HIS A 297 -8.03 -5.08 -21.17
CA HIS A 297 -8.07 -4.85 -19.73
C HIS A 297 -8.23 -3.36 -19.45
N ALA A 298 -9.40 -2.96 -18.94
CA ALA A 298 -9.69 -1.58 -18.57
C ALA A 298 -9.34 -1.33 -17.10
N PHE A 299 -8.71 -0.19 -16.83
CA PHE A 299 -8.37 0.32 -15.50
C PHE A 299 -9.30 1.48 -15.13
N ASP A 300 -10.61 1.22 -15.14
CA ASP A 300 -11.68 2.19 -14.91
C ASP A 300 -12.33 2.04 -13.52
N TYR A 301 -11.60 1.45 -12.57
CA TYR A 301 -12.04 1.27 -11.18
C TYR A 301 -11.36 2.30 -10.25
N PRO A 302 -11.90 2.55 -9.04
CA PRO A 302 -11.22 3.36 -8.05
C PRO A 302 -9.86 2.73 -7.70
N ALA A 303 -8.78 3.35 -8.18
CA ALA A 303 -7.44 2.76 -8.15
C ALA A 303 -6.50 3.42 -7.14
N PHE A 304 -6.80 4.63 -6.67
CA PHE A 304 -5.91 5.38 -5.79
C PHE A 304 -6.66 6.04 -4.62
N PRO A 305 -6.34 5.68 -3.35
CA PRO A 305 -7.13 6.08 -2.19
C PRO A 305 -6.67 7.40 -1.52
N THR A 306 -5.68 8.10 -2.08
CA THR A 306 -5.09 9.27 -1.45
C THR A 306 -6.01 10.49 -1.45
N LYS A 307 -5.92 11.29 -0.40
CA LYS A 307 -6.47 12.65 -0.37
C LYS A 307 -5.40 13.61 0.18
N PRO A 308 -4.90 14.54 -0.66
CA PRO A 308 -5.33 14.83 -2.03
C PRO A 308 -5.03 13.69 -3.03
N VAL A 309 -5.83 13.62 -4.11
CA VAL A 309 -5.74 12.56 -5.16
C VAL A 309 -4.39 12.58 -5.91
N MET A 310 -3.62 13.67 -5.78
CA MET A 310 -2.36 13.90 -6.50
C MET A 310 -1.20 14.14 -5.54
N ASP A 311 -1.08 13.32 -4.49
CA ASP A 311 0.08 13.34 -3.63
C ASP A 311 1.22 12.51 -4.23
N CYS A 312 2.06 13.16 -5.04
CA CYS A 312 3.20 12.54 -5.71
C CYS A 312 4.17 11.86 -4.73
N THR A 313 4.26 12.36 -3.49
CA THR A 313 5.20 11.86 -2.48
C THR A 313 4.83 10.48 -1.94
N THR A 314 3.62 10.00 -2.23
CA THR A 314 3.19 8.61 -1.98
C THR A 314 4.04 7.60 -2.76
N CYS A 315 4.55 7.97 -3.95
CA CYS A 315 5.38 7.11 -4.78
C CYS A 315 6.80 7.68 -4.99
N HIS A 316 6.91 8.99 -5.18
CA HIS A 316 8.18 9.70 -5.32
C HIS A 316 8.68 10.14 -3.96
N VAL A 317 9.26 9.19 -3.23
CA VAL A 317 9.76 9.42 -1.87
C VAL A 317 11.09 10.16 -1.87
N GLU A 318 11.30 10.96 -0.83
CA GLU A 318 12.57 11.64 -0.56
C GLU A 318 13.57 10.67 0.07
N ASP A 319 14.03 9.69 -0.70
CA ASP A 319 15.03 8.71 -0.29
C ASP A 319 16.39 9.03 -0.90
N GLU A 320 17.36 9.43 -0.08
CA GLU A 320 18.72 9.79 -0.51
C GLU A 320 19.51 8.60 -1.12
N THR A 321 19.01 7.37 -1.00
CA THR A 321 19.58 6.20 -1.68
C THR A 321 19.19 6.12 -3.16
N LEU A 322 18.13 6.82 -3.56
CA LEU A 322 17.69 6.93 -4.94
C LEU A 322 18.44 8.07 -5.64
N ALA A 323 19.41 7.71 -6.48
CA ALA A 323 20.27 8.68 -7.17
C ALA A 323 19.51 9.68 -8.05
N ASP A 324 18.31 9.29 -8.51
CA ASP A 324 17.50 10.04 -9.46
C ASP A 324 16.14 10.49 -8.90
N LYS A 325 15.98 10.53 -7.57
CA LYS A 325 14.72 10.86 -6.89
C LYS A 325 14.06 12.16 -7.34
N ASP A 326 14.82 13.13 -7.87
CA ASP A 326 14.32 14.43 -8.31
C ASP A 326 13.95 14.49 -9.80
N LEU A 327 14.17 13.43 -10.59
CA LEU A 327 13.91 13.45 -12.04
C LEU A 327 12.44 13.77 -12.38
N TRP A 328 11.49 13.40 -11.51
CA TRP A 328 10.07 13.71 -11.71
C TRP A 328 9.74 15.21 -11.56
N LEU A 329 10.56 15.98 -10.82
CA LEU A 329 10.41 17.43 -10.66
C LEU A 329 11.09 18.19 -11.81
N ALA A 330 12.30 17.77 -12.17
CA ALA A 330 13.17 18.51 -13.08
C ALA A 330 12.84 18.25 -14.55
N ASN A 331 12.44 17.01 -14.91
CA ASN A 331 12.40 16.55 -16.30
C ASN A 331 11.38 15.41 -16.54
N ALA A 332 10.13 15.59 -16.08
CA ALA A 332 9.06 14.65 -16.44
C ALA A 332 8.90 14.61 -17.97
N ASN A 333 9.00 13.40 -18.56
CA ASN A 333 8.75 13.26 -20.00
C ASN A 333 7.26 13.53 -20.31
N THR A 334 6.96 14.00 -21.52
CA THR A 334 5.58 14.30 -21.95
C THR A 334 4.62 13.14 -21.71
N ASN A 335 5.11 11.90 -21.86
CA ASN A 335 4.30 10.70 -21.74
C ASN A 335 3.86 10.41 -20.29
N SER A 336 4.68 10.78 -19.31
CA SER A 336 4.34 10.72 -17.88
C SER A 336 3.18 11.65 -17.55
N CYS A 337 3.14 12.84 -18.18
CA CYS A 337 2.05 13.80 -18.02
C CYS A 337 0.75 13.28 -18.62
N THR A 338 0.81 12.68 -19.81
CA THR A 338 -0.38 12.15 -20.52
C THR A 338 -0.93 10.90 -19.84
N GLY A 339 -0.13 10.20 -19.04
CA GLY A 339 -0.58 9.17 -18.11
C GLY A 339 -1.75 9.65 -17.26
N CYS A 340 -1.65 10.83 -16.63
CA CYS A 340 -2.76 11.41 -15.86
C CYS A 340 -3.71 12.30 -16.68
N HIS A 341 -3.14 13.21 -17.48
CA HIS A 341 -3.88 14.31 -18.10
C HIS A 341 -4.41 14.00 -19.50
N THR A 342 -4.11 12.82 -20.06
CA THR A 342 -4.37 12.47 -21.47
C THR A 342 -3.64 13.41 -22.45
N ASP A 343 -3.76 13.14 -23.75
CA ASP A 343 -3.24 14.05 -24.79
C ASP A 343 -4.09 15.32 -24.96
N SER A 344 -5.31 15.32 -24.42
CA SER A 344 -6.26 16.43 -24.48
C SER A 344 -6.77 16.76 -23.07
N PRO A 345 -5.98 17.47 -22.24
CA PRO A 345 -6.31 17.68 -20.84
C PRO A 345 -7.63 18.42 -20.63
N ALA A 346 -8.47 17.89 -19.74
CA ALA A 346 -9.74 18.50 -19.36
C ALA A 346 -9.57 19.94 -18.84
N GLN A 347 -8.42 20.23 -18.20
CA GLN A 347 -8.11 21.52 -17.57
C GLN A 347 -7.68 22.61 -18.57
N HIS A 348 -7.33 22.26 -19.81
CA HIS A 348 -6.94 23.24 -20.81
C HIS A 348 -8.16 24.05 -21.27
N LYS A 349 -8.02 25.36 -21.50
CA LYS A 349 -9.10 26.21 -22.03
C LYS A 349 -9.03 26.40 -23.55
N SER A 350 -7.98 25.92 -24.17
CA SER A 350 -7.69 25.97 -25.60
C SER A 350 -7.11 24.64 -26.05
N ASP A 351 -7.16 24.38 -27.35
CA ASP A 351 -6.57 23.17 -27.92
C ASP A 351 -5.05 23.18 -27.73
N LYS A 352 -4.47 21.99 -27.51
CA LYS A 352 -3.02 21.79 -27.44
C LYS A 352 -2.42 22.05 -28.83
N ASN A 353 -1.36 22.84 -28.90
CA ASN A 353 -0.56 22.91 -30.12
C ASN A 353 0.21 21.58 -30.29
N PRO A 354 -0.03 20.79 -31.34
CA PRO A 354 0.65 19.51 -31.54
C PRO A 354 2.17 19.64 -31.75
N GLU A 355 2.67 20.83 -32.07
CA GLU A 355 4.11 21.10 -32.22
C GLU A 355 4.82 21.39 -30.88
N LEU A 356 4.07 21.54 -29.77
CA LEU A 356 4.61 21.85 -28.45
C LEU A 356 4.44 20.67 -27.48
N ALA A 357 5.48 20.42 -26.68
CA ALA A 357 5.44 19.51 -25.55
C ALA A 357 4.75 20.17 -24.34
N CYS A 358 4.37 19.35 -23.36
CA CYS A 358 3.77 19.86 -22.12
C CYS A 358 4.75 20.77 -21.38
N THR A 359 6.02 20.37 -21.30
CA THR A 359 7.10 21.04 -20.57
C THR A 359 7.53 22.38 -21.17
N ASP A 360 7.18 22.65 -22.44
CA ASP A 360 7.41 23.96 -23.08
C ASP A 360 6.58 25.09 -22.43
N CYS A 361 5.44 24.72 -21.83
CA CYS A 361 4.53 25.66 -21.16
C CYS A 361 4.41 25.41 -19.65
N HIS A 362 4.55 24.15 -19.21
CA HIS A 362 4.27 23.71 -17.86
C HIS A 362 5.56 23.36 -17.11
N GLN A 363 5.86 24.16 -16.09
CA GLN A 363 6.84 23.88 -15.05
C GLN A 363 6.06 23.73 -13.74
N VAL A 364 5.51 22.54 -13.51
CA VAL A 364 4.49 22.33 -12.47
C VAL A 364 5.04 21.52 -11.32
N ASP A 365 5.19 22.17 -10.18
CA ASP A 365 5.35 21.50 -8.89
C ASP A 365 3.98 21.13 -8.34
N HIS A 366 3.68 19.83 -8.26
CA HIS A 366 2.42 19.32 -7.70
C HIS A 366 2.41 19.31 -6.17
N ARG A 367 3.57 19.42 -5.49
CA ARG A 367 3.64 19.45 -4.02
C ARG A 367 2.89 20.64 -3.42
N LYS A 368 2.72 21.72 -4.18
CA LYS A 368 1.92 22.88 -3.75
C LYS A 368 0.47 22.52 -3.37
N PHE A 369 -0.09 21.44 -3.91
CA PHE A 369 -1.43 20.99 -3.57
C PHE A 369 -1.50 20.30 -2.20
N ASN A 370 -0.35 19.86 -1.66
CA ASN A 370 -0.23 19.32 -0.31
C ASN A 370 -0.09 20.43 0.74
N LYS A 371 0.30 21.66 0.34
CA LYS A 371 0.58 22.78 1.26
C LYS A 371 -0.55 23.07 2.28
N PRO A 372 -1.85 23.09 1.90
CA PRO A 372 -2.93 23.27 2.88
C PRO A 372 -2.97 22.18 3.95
N TYR A 373 -2.68 20.93 3.57
CA TYR A 373 -2.70 19.79 4.48
C TYR A 373 -1.49 19.78 5.41
N GLU A 374 -0.30 20.06 4.87
CA GLU A 374 0.92 20.27 5.68
C GLU A 374 0.73 21.38 6.72
N SER A 375 0.09 22.48 6.31
CA SER A 375 -0.12 23.65 7.18
C SER A 375 -1.14 23.32 8.26
N ALA A 376 -2.27 22.69 7.91
CA ALA A 376 -3.30 22.29 8.87
C ALA A 376 -2.78 21.27 9.90
N ALA A 377 -1.81 20.44 9.54
CA ALA A 377 -1.20 19.50 10.47
C ALA A 377 -0.40 20.18 11.60
N ALA A 378 0.02 21.43 11.41
CA ALA A 378 0.72 22.22 12.45
C ALA A 378 -0.23 23.00 13.37
N TYR A 379 -1.54 22.96 13.11
CA TYR A 379 -2.54 23.71 13.88
C TYR A 379 -3.01 22.89 15.08
N ASP A 380 -3.31 23.58 16.17
CA ASP A 380 -3.77 22.96 17.42
C ASP A 380 -5.04 23.64 17.96
N VAL A 381 -5.72 23.01 18.92
CA VAL A 381 -6.88 23.59 19.60
C VAL A 381 -6.66 23.60 21.09
N LYS A 382 -6.68 24.80 21.66
CA LYS A 382 -6.64 24.97 23.09
C LYS A 382 -8.05 25.04 23.66
N PHE A 383 -8.36 24.09 24.54
CA PHE A 383 -9.53 24.14 25.40
C PHE A 383 -9.19 24.81 26.73
N GLU A 384 -10.04 25.72 27.18
CA GLU A 384 -9.93 26.42 28.45
C GLU A 384 -11.26 26.37 29.20
N ASN A 385 -11.21 26.55 30.52
CA ASN A 385 -12.40 26.63 31.37
C ASN A 385 -13.35 25.42 31.24
N VAL A 386 -12.81 24.24 30.91
CA VAL A 386 -13.59 23.01 30.75
C VAL A 386 -14.18 22.58 32.09
N LYS A 387 -15.50 22.42 32.15
CA LYS A 387 -16.21 21.92 33.34
C LYS A 387 -17.31 20.96 32.93
N VAL A 388 -17.49 19.91 33.72
CA VAL A 388 -18.60 18.97 33.63
C VAL A 388 -19.32 18.94 34.98
N GLU A 389 -20.58 19.36 35.01
CA GLU A 389 -21.39 19.45 36.22
C GLU A 389 -22.83 19.03 35.92
N ASN A 390 -23.40 18.11 36.71
CA ASN A 390 -24.78 17.63 36.58
C ASN A 390 -25.14 17.14 35.16
N GLY A 391 -24.23 16.41 34.50
CA GLY A 391 -24.43 15.91 33.14
C GLY A 391 -24.21 16.92 32.01
N ALA A 392 -23.95 18.19 32.33
CA ALA A 392 -23.70 19.24 31.36
C ALA A 392 -22.23 19.64 31.28
N ILE A 393 -21.78 20.01 30.08
CA ILE A 393 -20.42 20.47 29.80
C ILE A 393 -20.39 21.97 29.44
N SER A 394 -19.31 22.66 29.81
CA SER A 394 -19.01 24.03 29.42
C SER A 394 -17.51 24.19 29.12
N PHE A 395 -17.14 25.04 28.17
CA PHE A 395 -15.73 25.29 27.80
C PHE A 395 -15.59 26.51 26.87
N GLU A 396 -14.35 26.96 26.71
CA GLU A 396 -13.89 27.80 25.59
C GLU A 396 -12.90 27.01 24.73
N ALA A 397 -12.99 27.12 23.40
CA ALA A 397 -12.09 26.48 22.44
C ALA A 397 -11.51 27.53 21.49
N LYS A 398 -10.19 27.46 21.26
CA LYS A 398 -9.44 28.39 20.42
C LYS A 398 -8.51 27.61 19.49
N ALA A 399 -8.75 27.71 18.19
CA ALA A 399 -7.81 27.20 17.19
C ALA A 399 -6.56 28.10 17.16
N LEU A 400 -5.39 27.49 17.18
CA LEU A 400 -4.09 28.14 17.15
C LEU A 400 -3.35 27.75 15.88
N ASP A 401 -2.77 28.73 15.19
CA ASP A 401 -1.86 28.48 14.06
C ASP A 401 -0.50 27.96 14.55
N SER A 402 0.41 27.70 13.61
CA SER A 402 1.78 27.22 13.87
C SER A 402 2.61 28.16 14.74
N GLU A 403 2.26 29.45 14.80
CA GLU A 403 2.92 30.49 15.59
C GLU A 403 2.23 30.71 16.95
N GLY A 404 1.13 30.01 17.22
CA GLY A 404 0.35 30.11 18.45
C GLY A 404 -0.62 31.30 18.48
N ALA A 405 -0.89 31.96 17.35
CA ALA A 405 -1.90 32.99 17.25
C ALA A 405 -3.30 32.37 17.03
N ILE A 406 -4.34 33.07 17.49
CA ILE A 406 -5.73 32.60 17.34
C ILE A 406 -6.16 32.74 15.88
N VAL A 407 -6.59 31.62 15.29
CA VAL A 407 -7.11 31.57 13.93
C VAL A 407 -8.46 32.28 13.87
N SER A 408 -8.66 33.16 12.90
CA SER A 408 -9.94 33.86 12.73
C SER A 408 -11.09 32.90 12.45
N GLY A 409 -12.28 33.20 12.99
CA GLY A 409 -13.52 32.49 12.63
C GLY A 409 -13.89 32.60 11.15
N LEU A 410 -13.32 33.58 10.44
CA LEU A 410 -13.49 33.72 8.98
C LEU A 410 -12.70 32.65 8.21
N SER A 411 -11.54 32.22 8.74
CA SER A 411 -10.68 31.18 8.16
C SER A 411 -11.22 29.76 8.35
N HIS A 412 -12.22 29.55 9.21
CA HIS A 412 -12.85 28.25 9.41
C HIS A 412 -13.88 27.95 8.32
N LYS A 413 -13.79 26.77 7.71
CA LYS A 413 -14.70 26.37 6.64
C LYS A 413 -16.03 25.88 7.20
N VAL A 414 -17.09 26.65 7.01
CA VAL A 414 -18.44 26.28 7.48
C VAL A 414 -19.27 25.69 6.34
N TYR A 415 -19.07 24.40 6.06
CA TYR A 415 -19.82 23.68 5.03
C TYR A 415 -19.94 22.17 5.31
N LYS A 416 -21.16 21.66 5.52
CA LYS A 416 -21.43 20.24 5.79
C LYS A 416 -20.43 19.68 6.83
N TYR A 417 -19.75 18.57 6.53
CA TYR A 417 -18.78 17.90 7.40
C TYR A 417 -17.49 18.68 7.70
N THR A 418 -17.30 19.89 7.17
CA THR A 418 -16.11 20.72 7.43
C THR A 418 -16.34 21.78 8.51
N ALA A 419 -17.61 22.01 8.89
CA ALA A 419 -17.97 22.98 9.93
C ALA A 419 -17.32 22.62 11.28
N PRO A 420 -16.94 23.63 12.10
CA PRO A 420 -16.38 23.38 13.41
C PRO A 420 -17.31 22.64 14.35
N VAL A 421 -16.81 21.50 14.79
CA VAL A 421 -17.48 20.58 15.69
C VAL A 421 -16.54 20.24 16.83
N VAL A 422 -17.09 20.17 18.04
CA VAL A 422 -16.46 19.47 19.16
C VAL A 422 -17.28 18.22 19.43
N GLN A 423 -16.69 17.05 19.19
CA GLN A 423 -17.30 15.78 19.53
C GLN A 423 -16.92 15.41 20.96
N VAL A 424 -17.92 15.25 21.82
CA VAL A 424 -17.72 14.89 23.22
C VAL A 424 -17.86 13.38 23.40
N SER A 425 -16.91 12.76 24.08
CA SER A 425 -16.98 11.34 24.46
C SER A 425 -16.70 11.20 25.95
N TRP A 426 -17.12 10.09 26.56
CA TRP A 426 -16.78 9.74 27.94
C TRP A 426 -16.51 8.26 28.08
N ASN A 427 -15.89 7.80 29.18
CA ASN A 427 -15.35 6.43 29.32
C ASN A 427 -14.38 6.09 28.19
N VAL A 428 -13.44 7.01 27.96
CA VAL A 428 -12.51 7.00 26.82
C VAL A 428 -11.63 5.76 26.85
N GLU A 429 -11.18 5.30 28.02
CA GLU A 429 -10.40 4.07 28.20
C GLU A 429 -11.11 2.81 27.68
N ASN A 430 -12.44 2.87 27.55
CA ASN A 430 -13.27 1.81 26.99
C ASN A 430 -13.56 2.06 25.50
N ASP A 431 -14.83 2.06 25.10
CA ASP A 431 -15.26 2.36 23.73
C ASP A 431 -16.12 3.63 23.65
N GLY A 432 -15.97 4.55 24.61
CA GLY A 432 -16.74 5.79 24.67
C GLY A 432 -18.07 5.62 25.42
N ALA A 433 -19.10 6.36 25.01
CA ALA A 433 -20.43 6.36 25.64
C ALA A 433 -21.24 5.05 25.50
N ILE A 434 -20.57 3.93 25.20
CA ILE A 434 -21.17 2.60 24.96
C ILE A 434 -21.41 1.89 26.31
N GLY A 435 -22.42 1.02 26.35
CA GLY A 435 -22.62 0.07 27.44
C GLY A 435 -23.84 0.31 28.32
N ASP A 436 -24.58 1.40 28.08
CA ASP A 436 -25.93 1.57 28.61
C ASP A 436 -26.95 1.03 27.59
N ALA A 437 -27.78 0.09 28.05
CA ALA A 437 -28.85 -0.50 27.25
C ALA A 437 -29.93 0.52 26.87
N THR A 438 -29.99 1.65 27.57
CA THR A 438 -30.99 2.72 27.40
C THR A 438 -30.43 4.02 26.85
N ALA A 439 -29.11 4.18 26.77
CA ALA A 439 -28.49 5.39 26.23
C ALA A 439 -28.62 5.48 24.71
N ASP A 440 -28.82 6.70 24.22
CA ASP A 440 -28.72 7.02 22.80
C ASP A 440 -27.24 7.00 22.39
N SER A 441 -26.82 5.99 21.62
CA SER A 441 -25.48 5.86 21.07
C SER A 441 -25.24 6.77 19.86
N SER A 442 -26.21 7.61 19.49
CA SER A 442 -26.08 8.57 18.39
C SER A 442 -24.92 9.54 18.65
N PRO A 443 -24.00 9.71 17.69
CA PRO A 443 -22.93 10.71 17.81
C PRO A 443 -23.46 12.13 17.89
N TRP A 444 -24.63 12.40 17.28
CA TRP A 444 -25.22 13.73 17.19
C TRP A 444 -25.70 14.28 18.54
N ALA A 445 -26.08 13.40 19.47
CA ALA A 445 -26.43 13.81 20.83
C ALA A 445 -25.20 14.33 21.62
N ARG A 446 -24.01 13.98 21.14
CA ARG A 446 -22.72 14.30 21.75
C ARG A 446 -21.88 15.27 20.90
N GLU A 447 -22.51 15.89 19.89
CA GLU A 447 -21.87 16.81 18.96
C GLU A 447 -22.24 18.26 19.31
N ILE A 448 -21.25 19.15 19.31
CA ILE A 448 -21.45 20.60 19.43
C ILE A 448 -20.93 21.27 18.17
N GLU A 449 -21.84 21.73 17.30
CA GLU A 449 -21.50 22.37 16.02
C GLU A 449 -21.58 23.90 16.12
N PHE A 450 -20.55 24.58 15.61
CA PHE A 450 -20.48 26.03 15.49
C PHE A 450 -20.73 26.46 14.05
N LEU A 451 -21.81 27.22 13.84
CA LEU A 451 -22.27 27.60 12.50
C LEU A 451 -22.31 29.12 12.31
N ARG A 452 -22.34 29.54 11.04
CA ARG A 452 -22.68 30.91 10.67
C ARG A 452 -24.20 31.00 10.46
N PRO A 453 -24.87 32.09 10.91
CA PRO A 453 -26.26 32.33 10.59
C PRO A 453 -26.49 32.32 9.08
N THR A 454 -27.51 31.58 8.63
CA THR A 454 -27.92 31.52 7.22
C THR A 454 -29.40 31.88 7.08
N THR A 455 -29.89 31.98 5.84
CA THR A 455 -31.33 32.19 5.58
C THR A 455 -32.19 31.01 6.04
N THR A 456 -31.63 29.80 6.04
CA THR A 456 -32.33 28.56 6.44
C THR A 456 -32.11 28.20 7.91
N ASN A 457 -31.05 28.72 8.55
CA ASN A 457 -30.78 28.61 9.98
C ASN A 457 -30.26 29.96 10.52
N PRO A 458 -31.16 30.93 10.81
CA PRO A 458 -30.77 32.28 11.21
C PRO A 458 -30.25 32.38 12.65
N THR A 459 -30.50 31.36 13.48
CA THR A 459 -30.14 31.32 14.90
C THR A 459 -29.62 29.94 15.26
N PRO A 460 -28.40 29.58 14.83
CA PRO A 460 -27.80 28.31 15.23
C PRO A 460 -27.55 28.29 16.74
N ASP A 461 -27.59 27.09 17.34
CA ASP A 461 -27.40 26.87 18.78
C ASP A 461 -26.07 27.44 19.27
N HIS A 462 -25.01 27.30 18.46
CA HIS A 462 -23.71 27.93 18.69
C HIS A 462 -23.26 28.67 17.43
N VAL A 463 -23.01 29.96 17.59
CA VAL A 463 -22.51 30.83 16.50
C VAL A 463 -20.99 30.78 16.49
N LEU A 464 -20.38 30.56 15.32
CA LEU A 464 -18.95 30.71 15.12
C LEU A 464 -18.59 32.21 15.11
N PRO A 465 -17.80 32.72 16.07
CA PRO A 465 -17.48 34.14 16.12
C PRO A 465 -16.25 34.47 15.26
N ASP A 466 -16.24 35.66 14.65
CA ASP A 466 -15.15 36.11 13.75
C ASP A 466 -13.76 36.13 14.42
N ASN A 467 -13.72 36.30 15.74
CA ASN A 467 -12.48 36.27 16.53
C ASN A 467 -11.93 34.86 16.79
N GLY A 468 -12.63 33.80 16.35
CA GLY A 468 -12.19 32.40 16.49
C GLY A 468 -12.35 31.79 17.88
N VAL A 469 -12.89 32.51 18.87
CA VAL A 469 -13.04 32.02 20.24
C VAL A 469 -14.42 31.38 20.44
N MET A 470 -14.50 30.07 20.27
CA MET A 470 -15.73 29.30 20.39
C MET A 470 -16.08 29.05 21.86
N THR A 471 -17.27 29.47 22.31
CA THR A 471 -17.69 29.36 23.72
C THR A 471 -18.95 28.52 23.86
N VAL A 472 -18.94 27.63 24.85
CA VAL A 472 -20.11 26.85 25.29
C VAL A 472 -20.35 27.13 26.77
N ASP A 473 -21.40 27.90 27.06
CA ASP A 473 -21.75 28.24 28.45
C ASP A 473 -22.30 27.03 29.21
N THR A 474 -23.13 26.21 28.56
CA THR A 474 -23.64 24.94 29.09
C THR A 474 -24.28 24.12 27.97
N LYS A 475 -24.02 22.82 27.95
CA LYS A 475 -24.69 21.84 27.09
C LYS A 475 -24.93 20.58 27.88
N ASP A 476 -26.19 20.28 28.19
CA ASP A 476 -26.57 19.02 28.82
C ASP A 476 -26.43 17.86 27.81
N MET A 477 -25.63 16.88 28.18
CA MET A 477 -25.38 15.67 27.40
C MET A 477 -25.63 14.39 28.22
N GLY A 478 -26.10 14.53 29.47
CA GLY A 478 -26.27 13.40 30.38
C GLY A 478 -24.95 12.69 30.74
N ILE A 479 -23.83 13.42 30.78
CA ILE A 479 -22.50 12.85 31.09
C ILE A 479 -22.53 12.27 32.52
N PRO A 480 -22.23 10.97 32.72
CA PRO A 480 -22.24 10.38 34.06
C PRO A 480 -21.14 10.97 34.96
N ASP A 481 -21.37 10.98 36.27
CA ASP A 481 -20.36 11.44 37.23
C ASP A 481 -19.18 10.47 37.32
N GLY A 482 -17.95 10.99 37.46
CA GLY A 482 -16.74 10.20 37.75
C GLY A 482 -16.17 9.44 36.55
N VAL A 483 -16.55 9.81 35.33
CA VAL A 483 -16.03 9.24 34.08
C VAL A 483 -14.87 10.08 33.53
N SER A 484 -14.06 9.47 32.68
CA SER A 484 -13.17 10.23 31.79
C SER A 484 -14.00 10.91 30.70
N VAL A 485 -13.60 12.10 30.25
CA VAL A 485 -14.28 12.87 29.18
C VAL A 485 -13.24 13.33 28.16
N GLU A 486 -13.61 13.28 26.88
CA GLU A 486 -12.82 13.71 25.73
C GLU A 486 -13.59 14.77 24.95
N LEU A 487 -12.90 15.86 24.58
CA LEU A 487 -13.36 16.87 23.65
C LEU A 487 -12.48 16.77 22.40
N MET A 488 -13.04 16.22 21.33
CA MET A 488 -12.36 16.05 20.06
C MET A 488 -12.71 17.19 19.10
N PRO A 489 -11.80 18.13 18.81
CA PRO A 489 -12.05 19.20 17.85
C PRO A 489 -11.99 18.67 16.42
N ILE A 490 -12.95 19.09 15.58
CA ILE A 490 -13.05 18.63 14.19
C ILE A 490 -13.48 19.81 13.31
N PHE A 491 -12.56 20.33 12.48
CA PHE A 491 -12.87 21.32 11.44
C PHE A 491 -11.79 21.41 10.38
N SER A 492 -12.14 22.02 9.25
CA SER A 492 -11.18 22.46 8.24
C SER A 492 -10.92 23.96 8.29
N ILE A 493 -9.68 24.35 8.00
CA ILE A 493 -9.25 25.74 7.80
C ILE A 493 -9.00 25.98 6.30
N CYS A 494 -9.32 27.18 5.80
CA CYS A 494 -9.01 27.59 4.43
C CYS A 494 -7.62 28.22 4.35
N PHE A 495 -6.86 27.83 3.32
CA PHE A 495 -5.49 28.28 3.12
C PHE A 495 -5.32 28.89 1.72
N ASP A 496 -4.42 29.87 1.62
CA ASP A 496 -3.90 30.35 0.34
C ASP A 496 -2.86 29.40 -0.26
N ALA A 497 -2.30 29.76 -1.42
CA ALA A 497 -1.32 28.93 -2.12
C ALA A 497 0.05 28.86 -1.41
N GLN A 498 0.27 29.69 -0.38
CA GLN A 498 1.48 29.68 0.44
C GLN A 498 1.29 28.84 1.72
N GLY A 499 0.07 28.35 1.98
CA GLY A 499 -0.26 27.62 3.21
C GLY A 499 -0.59 28.53 4.39
N VAL A 500 -0.84 29.81 4.16
CA VAL A 500 -1.28 30.75 5.21
C VAL A 500 -2.80 30.70 5.29
N ASP A 501 -3.36 30.67 6.51
CA ASP A 501 -4.81 30.70 6.66
C ASP A 501 -5.39 32.01 6.12
N ILE A 502 -6.58 31.91 5.53
CA ILE A 502 -7.25 33.03 4.89
C ILE A 502 -8.75 32.92 5.09
N ASP A 503 -9.45 34.06 5.06
CA ASP A 503 -10.91 34.08 5.00
C ASP A 503 -11.41 33.15 3.87
N CYS A 504 -12.23 32.18 4.24
CA CYS A 504 -12.80 31.20 3.32
C CYS A 504 -13.66 31.83 2.21
N ALA A 505 -14.08 33.09 2.35
CA ALA A 505 -14.79 33.84 1.32
C ALA A 505 -13.85 34.50 0.28
N SER A 506 -12.53 34.43 0.47
CA SER A 506 -11.56 35.00 -0.47
C SER A 506 -11.52 34.24 -1.80
N ASP A 507 -11.30 34.97 -2.89
CA ASP A 507 -11.02 34.42 -4.22
C ASP A 507 -9.61 33.80 -4.34
N LYS A 508 -8.77 33.94 -3.32
CA LYS A 508 -7.39 33.41 -3.25
C LYS A 508 -7.27 32.07 -2.50
N VAL A 509 -8.37 31.50 -2.04
CA VAL A 509 -8.36 30.18 -1.37
C VAL A 509 -7.81 29.14 -2.35
N ALA A 510 -6.70 28.51 -1.99
CA ALA A 510 -6.09 27.42 -2.75
C ALA A 510 -6.66 26.06 -2.32
N GLY A 511 -7.06 25.92 -1.06
CA GLY A 511 -7.65 24.70 -0.54
C GLY A 511 -8.11 24.84 0.90
N SER A 512 -8.63 23.75 1.45
CA SER A 512 -8.96 23.65 2.86
C SER A 512 -8.63 22.24 3.35
N ALA A 513 -8.10 22.12 4.56
CA ALA A 513 -7.72 20.84 5.15
C ALA A 513 -8.16 20.76 6.61
N TYR A 514 -8.45 19.55 7.09
CA TYR A 514 -8.72 19.31 8.50
C TYR A 514 -7.44 19.48 9.34
N ILE A 515 -7.59 20.11 10.50
CA ILE A 515 -6.51 20.20 11.50
C ILE A 515 -6.16 18.83 12.08
N LYS A 516 -4.96 18.69 12.66
CA LYS A 516 -4.45 17.45 13.29
C LYS A 516 -4.15 17.64 14.79
N SER A 517 -5.12 18.19 15.52
CA SER A 517 -5.02 18.49 16.95
C SER A 517 -5.41 17.28 17.80
N GLU A 518 -4.62 17.01 18.83
CA GLU A 518 -4.95 15.97 19.80
C GLU A 518 -6.23 16.31 20.59
N PRO A 519 -7.05 15.32 20.96
CA PRO A 519 -8.21 15.56 21.80
C PRO A 519 -7.83 16.08 23.19
N HIS A 520 -8.67 16.95 23.75
CA HIS A 520 -8.54 17.35 25.14
C HIS A 520 -9.26 16.35 26.06
N ARG A 521 -8.52 15.71 26.97
CA ARG A 521 -9.05 14.68 27.88
C ARG A 521 -8.97 15.09 29.35
N ILE A 522 -10.03 14.83 30.11
CA ILE A 522 -10.12 15.09 31.55
C ILE A 522 -10.61 13.84 32.30
N ASN A 523 -10.11 13.62 33.52
CA ASN A 523 -10.58 12.57 34.43
C ASN A 523 -11.38 13.18 35.58
N MET A 524 -12.69 12.98 35.62
CA MET A 524 -13.50 13.48 36.73
C MET A 524 -13.29 12.64 38.01
N PRO A 525 -13.29 13.25 39.21
CA PRO A 525 -13.47 14.67 39.53
C PRO A 525 -12.15 15.46 39.66
N THR A 526 -11.00 14.84 39.40
CA THR A 526 -9.68 15.46 39.60
C THR A 526 -9.24 16.26 38.38
N ASP A 527 -9.23 17.56 38.57
CA ASP A 527 -8.43 18.51 37.81
C ASP A 527 -6.96 18.04 37.65
N ASP A 528 -6.52 17.97 36.40
CA ASP A 528 -5.15 18.17 35.93
C ASP A 528 -3.99 17.35 36.54
N LYS A 529 -4.19 16.08 36.91
CA LYS A 529 -3.07 15.19 37.27
C LYS A 529 -2.99 13.91 36.44
N GLY A 530 -2.50 14.07 35.22
CA GLY A 530 -1.30 13.37 34.75
C GLY A 530 -1.40 11.91 34.31
N ASP A 531 -2.50 11.21 34.51
CA ASP A 531 -2.66 9.88 33.92
C ASP A 531 -3.22 10.02 32.51
N VAL A 532 -2.44 9.57 31.52
CA VAL A 532 -2.87 9.52 30.11
C VAL A 532 -4.06 8.57 30.02
N VAL A 533 -5.26 9.11 29.85
CA VAL A 533 -6.42 8.33 29.45
C VAL A 533 -6.25 8.01 27.98
N ALA A 534 -5.81 6.79 27.69
CA ALA A 534 -5.65 6.31 26.33
C ALA A 534 -6.62 5.15 26.08
N ARG A 535 -7.17 5.14 24.86
CA ARG A 535 -7.77 3.94 24.31
C ARG A 535 -6.70 2.88 24.09
N ARG A 536 -7.11 1.61 24.17
CA ARG A 536 -6.28 0.49 23.71
C ARG A 536 -5.88 0.70 22.24
N ALA A 537 -4.64 0.38 21.92
CA ALA A 537 -4.15 0.46 20.54
C ALA A 537 -4.76 -0.69 19.70
N ILE A 538 -5.42 -0.33 18.60
CA ILE A 538 -6.09 -1.26 17.68
C ILE A 538 -5.54 -1.10 16.27
N LEU A 539 -5.64 0.12 15.74
CA LEU A 539 -5.16 0.48 14.40
C LEU A 539 -3.88 1.30 14.51
N ASP A 540 -3.02 1.14 13.51
CA ASP A 540 -1.86 1.99 13.31
C ASP A 540 -2.25 3.10 12.35
N GLU A 541 -2.25 4.35 12.82
CA GLU A 541 -2.61 5.49 11.97
C GLU A 541 -1.60 5.67 10.83
N ALA A 542 -0.31 5.37 11.03
CA ALA A 542 0.69 5.50 9.98
C ALA A 542 0.33 4.62 8.78
N LYS A 543 -0.04 3.35 9.01
CA LYS A 543 -0.49 2.44 7.93
C LYS A 543 -1.69 2.95 7.15
N CYS A 544 -2.61 3.65 7.82
CA CYS A 544 -3.75 4.26 7.15
C CYS A 544 -3.29 5.43 6.26
N ARG A 545 -2.36 6.26 6.74
CA ARG A 545 -1.81 7.42 6.02
C ARG A 545 -0.89 7.03 4.88
N ASP A 546 -0.18 5.91 4.99
CA ASP A 546 0.68 5.37 3.93
C ASP A 546 -0.12 5.06 2.65
N CYS A 547 -1.41 4.71 2.79
CA CYS A 547 -2.33 4.55 1.66
C CYS A 547 -3.14 5.83 1.35
N HIS A 548 -3.71 6.46 2.37
CA HIS A 548 -4.70 7.52 2.20
C HIS A 548 -4.10 8.94 2.14
N SER A 549 -2.81 9.11 2.39
CA SER A 549 -2.17 10.43 2.57
C SER A 549 -2.85 11.23 3.70
N ALA A 550 -2.94 12.55 3.56
CA ALA A 550 -3.30 13.48 4.62
C ALA A 550 -4.74 13.33 5.15
N GLU A 551 -5.68 12.88 4.33
CA GLU A 551 -7.08 12.69 4.71
C GLU A 551 -7.67 11.39 4.13
N ILE A 552 -8.59 10.74 4.86
CA ILE A 552 -9.23 9.49 4.43
C ILE A 552 -10.61 9.77 3.83
N ARG A 553 -11.41 10.60 4.51
CA ARG A 553 -12.79 10.86 4.06
C ARG A 553 -13.29 12.24 4.48
N HIS A 554 -13.83 12.33 5.69
CA HIS A 554 -14.51 13.48 6.26
C HIS A 554 -14.25 13.56 7.76
N LYS A 555 -14.41 14.74 8.34
CA LYS A 555 -14.20 14.99 9.77
C LYS A 555 -12.84 14.43 10.24
N ASP A 556 -11.81 14.54 9.39
CA ASP A 556 -10.56 13.80 9.58
C ASP A 556 -9.54 14.60 10.38
N ASN A 557 -9.74 14.64 11.69
CA ASN A 557 -8.69 14.97 12.65
C ASN A 557 -8.13 13.66 13.24
N GLY A 558 -7.49 12.85 12.40
CA GLY A 558 -6.95 11.56 12.83
C GLY A 558 -7.98 10.45 12.97
N LEU A 559 -7.52 9.23 13.26
CA LEU A 559 -8.41 8.09 13.46
C LEU A 559 -9.32 8.28 14.70
N VAL A 560 -8.83 9.02 15.71
CA VAL A 560 -9.57 9.33 16.94
C VAL A 560 -10.88 10.06 16.64
N ALA A 561 -10.92 10.94 15.64
CA ALA A 561 -12.15 11.60 15.24
C ALA A 561 -13.19 10.62 14.67
N CYS A 562 -12.75 9.57 13.98
CA CYS A 562 -13.63 8.53 13.47
C CYS A 562 -14.27 7.74 14.61
N GLU A 563 -13.48 7.26 15.57
CA GLU A 563 -13.95 6.45 16.70
C GLU A 563 -14.77 7.24 17.74
N ALA A 564 -14.60 8.57 17.83
CA ALA A 564 -15.43 9.41 18.68
C ALA A 564 -16.91 9.43 18.20
N CYS A 565 -17.12 9.35 16.89
CA CYS A 565 -18.44 9.34 16.25
C CYS A 565 -18.97 7.93 15.93
N HIS A 566 -18.11 7.08 15.36
CA HIS A 566 -18.45 5.75 14.87
C HIS A 566 -18.30 4.68 15.94
N THR A 567 -19.06 4.80 17.04
CA THR A 567 -19.10 3.80 18.12
C THR A 567 -19.61 2.45 17.62
N SER A 568 -19.25 1.35 18.28
CA SER A 568 -19.60 0.00 17.83
C SER A 568 -21.12 -0.27 17.83
N ASP A 569 -21.87 0.40 18.72
CA ASP A 569 -23.31 0.33 18.81
C ASP A 569 -24.04 1.51 18.13
N GLN A 570 -23.32 2.29 17.29
CA GLN A 570 -23.95 3.35 16.51
C GLN A 570 -25.08 2.78 15.66
N GLY A 571 -26.25 3.42 15.74
CA GLY A 571 -27.46 3.00 15.03
C GLY A 571 -27.25 2.71 13.53
N LEU A 572 -28.07 1.79 13.02
CA LEU A 572 -28.00 1.32 11.64
C LEU A 572 -28.25 2.45 10.64
N GLN A 573 -27.53 2.41 9.52
CA GLN A 573 -27.77 3.31 8.39
C GLN A 573 -28.71 2.66 7.39
N ASP A 574 -29.69 3.45 6.94
CA ASP A 574 -30.57 3.15 5.82
C ASP A 574 -30.07 3.89 4.58
N ASP A 575 -29.43 3.16 3.68
CA ASP A 575 -28.95 3.66 2.38
C ASP A 575 -29.94 3.27 1.25
N THR A 576 -31.25 3.21 1.52
CA THR A 576 -32.25 2.90 0.48
C THR A 576 -32.13 3.86 -0.71
N VAL A 577 -31.88 3.32 -1.91
CA VAL A 577 -31.85 4.07 -3.18
C VAL A 577 -32.92 3.53 -4.11
N ASP A 578 -33.71 4.41 -4.72
CA ASP A 578 -34.77 4.06 -5.68
C ASP A 578 -35.74 2.96 -5.20
N GLY A 579 -36.01 2.93 -3.89
CA GLY A 579 -36.89 1.95 -3.26
C GLY A 579 -36.25 0.59 -2.98
N VAL A 580 -34.98 0.39 -3.34
CA VAL A 580 -34.19 -0.80 -2.99
C VAL A 580 -33.63 -0.63 -1.59
N LYS A 581 -34.22 -1.34 -0.62
CA LYS A 581 -33.80 -1.28 0.78
C LYS A 581 -32.36 -1.76 0.96
N GLN A 582 -31.55 -0.97 1.64
CA GLN A 582 -30.16 -1.30 1.93
C GLN A 582 -29.75 -0.80 3.31
N PHE A 583 -29.71 -1.70 4.29
CA PHE A 583 -29.27 -1.40 5.65
C PHE A 583 -27.82 -1.87 5.88
N ARG A 584 -27.09 -1.14 6.72
CA ARG A 584 -25.73 -1.51 7.15
C ARG A 584 -25.41 -1.00 8.55
N GLY A 585 -24.36 -1.58 9.14
CA GLY A 585 -23.72 -1.04 10.33
C GLY A 585 -23.07 0.34 10.10
N ALA A 586 -22.95 1.10 11.17
CA ALA A 586 -22.35 2.43 11.15
C ALA A 586 -21.05 2.55 11.96
N GLY A 587 -20.79 1.63 12.90
CA GLY A 587 -19.59 1.66 13.72
C GLY A 587 -18.27 1.53 12.95
N PHE A 588 -17.18 1.98 13.56
CA PHE A 588 -15.92 2.22 12.86
C PHE A 588 -15.33 0.95 12.25
N ALA A 589 -15.28 -0.15 13.02
CA ALA A 589 -14.82 -1.45 12.51
C ALA A 589 -15.64 -1.93 11.30
N TRP A 590 -16.96 -1.66 11.25
CA TRP A 590 -17.76 -1.95 10.06
C TRP A 590 -17.33 -1.08 8.87
N LYS A 591 -17.16 0.23 9.08
CA LYS A 591 -16.72 1.15 8.01
C LYS A 591 -15.39 0.72 7.41
N VAL A 592 -14.44 0.27 8.24
CA VAL A 592 -13.12 -0.19 7.78
C VAL A 592 -13.21 -1.58 7.13
N HIS A 593 -13.77 -2.60 7.81
CA HIS A 593 -13.75 -3.98 7.30
C HIS A 593 -14.69 -4.24 6.10
N LYS A 594 -15.73 -3.40 5.91
CA LYS A 594 -16.66 -3.50 4.77
C LYS A 594 -16.39 -2.45 3.67
N ALA A 595 -15.36 -1.61 3.79
CA ALA A 595 -14.96 -0.73 2.69
C ALA A 595 -14.58 -1.58 1.47
N SER A 596 -15.11 -1.23 0.30
CA SER A 596 -14.88 -1.97 -0.95
C SER A 596 -13.40 -2.00 -1.34
N GLY A 597 -12.70 -0.87 -1.17
CA GLY A 597 -11.27 -0.74 -1.46
C GLY A 597 -10.36 -1.57 -0.54
N HIS A 598 -10.87 -2.08 0.60
CA HIS A 598 -10.05 -2.88 1.54
C HIS A 598 -10.10 -4.39 1.24
N TYR A 599 -10.84 -4.82 0.22
CA TYR A 599 -10.87 -6.22 -0.18
C TYR A 599 -10.98 -6.37 -1.69
N MET A 600 -9.85 -6.19 -2.36
CA MET A 600 -9.74 -6.21 -3.82
C MET A 600 -9.40 -7.60 -4.35
N ASN A 601 -10.03 -8.67 -3.84
CA ASN A 601 -9.64 -10.04 -4.19
C ASN A 601 -9.80 -10.34 -5.71
N LYS A 602 -8.74 -10.89 -6.34
CA LYS A 602 -8.70 -11.28 -7.76
C LYS A 602 -9.84 -12.21 -8.18
N LYS A 603 -10.31 -13.09 -7.30
CA LYS A 603 -11.46 -13.99 -7.55
C LYS A 603 -12.75 -13.24 -7.85
N TYR A 604 -12.89 -12.02 -7.33
CA TYR A 604 -14.07 -11.17 -7.51
C TYR A 604 -13.79 -9.99 -8.46
N GLY A 605 -12.73 -10.08 -9.28
CA GLY A 605 -12.38 -9.05 -10.26
C GLY A 605 -11.58 -7.87 -9.70
N GLY A 606 -11.06 -7.95 -8.47
CA GLY A 606 -10.16 -6.93 -7.92
C GLY A 606 -8.67 -7.16 -8.29
N SER A 607 -7.81 -6.20 -7.96
CA SER A 607 -6.37 -6.23 -8.27
C SER A 607 -5.53 -7.13 -7.35
N GLY A 608 -6.04 -7.47 -6.17
CA GLY A 608 -5.34 -8.13 -5.07
C GLY A 608 -4.49 -7.16 -4.23
N THR A 609 -4.57 -5.85 -4.50
CA THR A 609 -3.73 -4.81 -3.88
C THR A 609 -3.95 -4.72 -2.38
N VAL A 610 -5.20 -4.58 -1.92
CA VAL A 610 -5.54 -4.55 -0.50
C VAL A 610 -6.42 -5.75 -0.15
N MET A 611 -6.01 -6.48 0.89
CA MET A 611 -6.65 -7.70 1.33
C MET A 611 -6.91 -7.64 2.84
N LYS A 612 -8.13 -7.30 3.25
CA LYS A 612 -8.52 -7.27 4.68
C LYS A 612 -8.32 -8.58 5.46
N THR A 613 -8.05 -9.68 4.76
CA THR A 613 -7.67 -10.96 5.36
C THR A 613 -6.26 -10.93 5.95
N ASP A 614 -5.40 -10.03 5.46
CA ASP A 614 -4.15 -9.66 6.10
C ASP A 614 -4.42 -8.54 7.12
N CYS A 615 -4.55 -8.91 8.39
CA CYS A 615 -4.84 -7.97 9.46
C CYS A 615 -3.70 -6.98 9.71
N ALA A 616 -2.45 -7.34 9.37
CA ALA A 616 -1.28 -6.48 9.53
C ALA A 616 -1.33 -5.25 8.62
N THR A 617 -2.19 -5.26 7.58
CA THR A 617 -2.44 -4.10 6.72
C THR A 617 -2.85 -2.86 7.51
N CYS A 618 -3.67 -3.01 8.56
CA CYS A 618 -4.22 -1.85 9.29
C CYS A 618 -3.94 -1.88 10.79
N HIS A 619 -3.86 -3.08 11.39
CA HIS A 619 -3.75 -3.20 12.84
C HIS A 619 -2.32 -2.94 13.31
N VAL A 620 -2.20 -2.48 14.55
CA VAL A 620 -0.90 -2.35 15.23
C VAL A 620 -0.17 -3.69 15.17
N THR A 621 1.08 -3.64 14.72
CA THR A 621 1.95 -4.81 14.57
C THR A 621 3.28 -4.49 15.23
N ASP A 622 3.76 -5.39 16.07
CA ASP A 622 5.07 -5.22 16.72
C ASP A 622 6.23 -5.45 15.75
N GLU A 623 7.45 -5.16 16.19
CA GLU A 623 8.68 -5.36 15.41
C GLU A 623 8.93 -6.84 15.03
N SER A 624 8.28 -7.79 15.71
CA SER A 624 8.37 -9.23 15.43
C SER A 624 7.30 -9.71 14.43
N GLY A 625 6.41 -8.82 13.97
CA GLY A 625 5.31 -9.15 13.07
C GLY A 625 4.04 -9.67 13.76
N ASN A 626 3.96 -9.59 15.09
CA ASN A 626 2.74 -9.96 15.82
C ASN A 626 1.71 -8.84 15.72
N VAL A 627 0.48 -9.18 15.30
CA VAL A 627 -0.60 -8.21 15.10
C VAL A 627 -1.36 -7.98 16.41
N ASP A 628 -0.74 -7.32 17.39
CA ASP A 628 -1.34 -7.09 18.72
C ASP A 628 -2.65 -6.29 18.67
N GLY A 629 -2.82 -5.48 17.62
CA GLY A 629 -4.04 -4.70 17.39
C GLY A 629 -5.32 -5.54 17.28
N ILE A 630 -5.24 -6.85 17.00
CA ILE A 630 -6.39 -7.77 16.92
C ILE A 630 -6.55 -8.68 18.15
N GLU A 631 -5.78 -8.48 19.22
CA GLU A 631 -5.96 -9.28 20.44
C GLU A 631 -7.39 -9.13 20.99
N LEU A 632 -8.04 -10.26 21.27
CA LEU A 632 -9.43 -10.37 21.71
C LEU A 632 -9.54 -10.28 23.24
N GLY A 633 -10.75 -10.12 23.77
CA GLY A 633 -11.02 -10.07 25.22
C GLY A 633 -10.52 -8.81 25.93
N ARG A 634 -10.02 -7.82 25.17
CA ARG A 634 -9.52 -6.54 25.70
C ARG A 634 -10.62 -5.51 26.01
N ALA A 635 -11.87 -5.80 25.62
CA ALA A 635 -13.04 -4.95 25.85
C ALA A 635 -14.15 -5.75 26.53
N SER A 636 -13.93 -6.09 27.80
CA SER A 636 -14.77 -7.03 28.57
C SER A 636 -16.00 -6.39 29.22
N GLU A 637 -16.18 -5.07 29.11
CA GLU A 637 -17.27 -4.35 29.76
C GLU A 637 -18.06 -3.51 28.75
N GLY A 638 -19.38 -3.74 28.68
CA GLY A 638 -20.34 -2.87 28.00
C GLY A 638 -20.29 -2.81 26.47
N ARG A 639 -19.16 -3.14 25.82
CA ARG A 639 -19.01 -3.03 24.36
C ARG A 639 -19.98 -3.97 23.64
N THR A 640 -20.86 -3.38 22.84
CA THR A 640 -21.75 -4.13 21.95
C THR A 640 -21.67 -3.62 20.53
N TYR A 641 -21.99 -4.49 19.58
CA TYR A 641 -22.15 -4.12 18.18
C TYR A 641 -23.61 -4.20 17.76
N VAL A 642 -24.00 -3.40 16.77
CA VAL A 642 -25.31 -3.48 16.14
C VAL A 642 -25.19 -3.75 14.64
N PHE A 643 -26.00 -4.69 14.17
CA PHE A 643 -26.08 -5.13 12.78
C PHE A 643 -27.54 -5.15 12.33
N PRO A 644 -27.83 -4.94 11.04
CA PRO A 644 -29.16 -5.23 10.53
C PRO A 644 -29.37 -6.74 10.43
N THR A 645 -30.60 -7.23 10.53
CA THR A 645 -30.90 -8.65 10.31
C THR A 645 -30.45 -9.12 8.93
N THR A 646 -30.70 -8.30 7.90
CA THR A 646 -30.21 -8.54 6.53
C THR A 646 -29.96 -7.21 5.82
N LYS A 647 -29.43 -7.24 4.59
CA LYS A 647 -29.32 -6.01 3.78
C LYS A 647 -30.66 -5.33 3.52
N THR A 648 -31.79 -6.05 3.56
CA THR A 648 -33.12 -5.51 3.24
C THR A 648 -34.03 -5.37 4.47
N ASP A 649 -33.56 -5.81 5.64
CA ASP A 649 -34.27 -5.75 6.91
C ASP A 649 -33.40 -5.05 7.97
N GLY A 650 -33.76 -3.81 8.27
CA GLY A 650 -33.09 -2.94 9.22
C GLY A 650 -33.45 -3.21 10.69
N THR A 651 -34.12 -4.32 10.99
CA THR A 651 -34.30 -4.75 12.38
C THR A 651 -32.94 -4.97 13.03
N ALA A 652 -32.72 -4.40 14.21
CA ALA A 652 -31.44 -4.44 14.89
C ALA A 652 -31.17 -5.82 15.51
N MET A 653 -29.95 -6.31 15.29
CA MET A 653 -29.35 -7.48 15.92
C MET A 653 -28.07 -7.01 16.64
N TYR A 654 -27.96 -7.35 17.91
CA TYR A 654 -26.84 -6.99 18.77
C TYR A 654 -25.89 -8.17 18.94
N ALA A 655 -24.59 -7.86 18.99
CA ALA A 655 -23.55 -8.84 19.30
C ALA A 655 -22.71 -8.38 20.50
N SER A 656 -22.22 -9.34 21.27
CA SER A 656 -21.17 -9.11 22.28
C SER A 656 -19.86 -8.66 21.63
N ALA A 657 -18.88 -8.19 22.42
CA ALA A 657 -17.68 -7.52 21.93
C ALA A 657 -16.89 -8.29 20.85
N ASP A 658 -16.34 -9.46 21.17
CA ASP A 658 -15.48 -10.23 20.26
C ASP A 658 -16.30 -10.87 19.14
N ALA A 659 -17.49 -11.40 19.46
CA ALA A 659 -18.43 -11.91 18.45
C ALA A 659 -18.79 -10.81 17.44
N GLY A 660 -19.07 -9.60 17.92
CA GLY A 660 -19.36 -8.43 17.10
C GLY A 660 -18.20 -8.02 16.21
N ALA A 661 -16.97 -8.02 16.74
CA ALA A 661 -15.78 -7.81 15.94
C ALA A 661 -15.68 -8.83 14.78
N CYS A 662 -15.89 -10.12 15.05
CA CYS A 662 -15.95 -11.16 14.01
C CYS A 662 -17.06 -10.91 12.98
N MET A 663 -18.25 -10.52 13.45
CA MET A 663 -19.41 -10.27 12.60
C MET A 663 -19.20 -9.10 11.63
N THR A 664 -18.34 -8.12 11.93
CA THR A 664 -18.04 -7.07 10.95
C THR A 664 -17.52 -7.60 9.60
N CYS A 665 -16.90 -8.78 9.57
CA CYS A 665 -16.54 -9.49 8.36
C CYS A 665 -17.55 -10.59 8.00
N HIS A 666 -17.94 -11.41 8.97
CA HIS A 666 -18.73 -12.64 8.77
C HIS A 666 -20.24 -12.45 8.72
N TRP A 667 -20.75 -11.24 8.99
CA TRP A 667 -22.16 -10.92 8.83
C TRP A 667 -22.63 -11.13 7.38
N GLY A 668 -23.81 -11.75 7.25
CA GLY A 668 -24.38 -12.22 5.98
C GLY A 668 -23.94 -13.63 5.56
N HIS A 669 -23.10 -14.29 6.37
CA HIS A 669 -22.60 -15.65 6.16
C HIS A 669 -22.80 -16.54 7.40
N GLU A 670 -23.74 -16.18 8.27
CA GLU A 670 -24.06 -16.89 9.49
C GLU A 670 -24.52 -18.32 9.19
N SER A 671 -24.07 -19.27 10.02
CA SER A 671 -24.58 -20.65 10.02
C SER A 671 -24.93 -21.06 11.44
N ASP A 672 -25.84 -22.02 11.59
CA ASP A 672 -26.20 -22.56 12.90
C ASP A 672 -24.98 -23.06 13.68
N ALA A 673 -23.99 -23.62 12.98
CA ALA A 673 -22.73 -24.05 13.58
C ALA A 673 -21.91 -22.88 14.13
N MET A 674 -21.78 -21.79 13.37
CA MET A 674 -21.07 -20.58 13.81
C MET A 674 -21.78 -19.91 14.99
N LEU A 675 -23.09 -19.74 14.93
CA LEU A 675 -23.86 -19.11 16.01
C LEU A 675 -23.86 -19.95 17.28
N SER A 676 -23.96 -21.28 17.15
CA SER A 676 -23.80 -22.23 18.26
C SER A 676 -22.39 -22.15 18.86
N HIS A 677 -21.36 -22.04 18.02
CA HIS A 677 -19.98 -21.87 18.46
C HIS A 677 -19.78 -20.58 19.28
N PHE A 678 -20.32 -19.45 18.82
CA PHE A 678 -20.27 -18.20 19.60
C PHE A 678 -20.92 -18.39 20.97
N LYS A 679 -22.15 -18.91 20.98
CA LYS A 679 -22.90 -19.15 22.22
C LYS A 679 -22.20 -20.10 23.18
N SER A 680 -21.56 -21.16 22.68
CA SER A 680 -20.84 -22.13 23.53
C SER A 680 -19.59 -21.54 24.19
N ASN A 681 -19.08 -20.42 23.67
CA ASN A 681 -17.89 -19.73 24.18
C ASN A 681 -18.22 -18.37 24.82
N GLY A 682 -19.47 -18.18 25.27
CA GLY A 682 -19.93 -16.98 25.99
C GLY A 682 -20.41 -15.82 25.12
N GLY A 683 -20.23 -15.90 23.80
CA GLY A 683 -20.67 -14.85 22.88
C GLY A 683 -22.18 -14.83 22.67
N TYR A 684 -22.70 -13.67 22.27
CA TYR A 684 -24.10 -13.44 21.94
C TYR A 684 -24.26 -12.80 20.56
N TYR A 685 -25.28 -13.23 19.82
CA TYR A 685 -25.80 -12.54 18.63
C TYR A 685 -27.31 -12.71 18.57
N GLY A 686 -28.06 -11.62 18.69
CA GLY A 686 -29.52 -11.69 18.87
C GLY A 686 -30.19 -10.33 18.99
N PRO A 687 -31.53 -10.26 19.14
CA PRO A 687 -32.28 -9.01 19.12
C PRO A 687 -32.19 -8.17 20.41
N ASP A 688 -31.62 -8.71 21.49
CA ASP A 688 -31.57 -8.03 22.80
C ASP A 688 -30.18 -7.45 23.11
N LYS A 689 -30.09 -6.12 23.23
CA LYS A 689 -28.85 -5.40 23.56
C LYS A 689 -28.36 -5.77 24.97
N ALA A 690 -29.25 -5.97 25.93
CA ALA A 690 -28.87 -6.29 27.31
C ALA A 690 -28.21 -7.67 27.41
N ASP A 691 -28.64 -8.62 26.59
CA ASP A 691 -27.99 -9.94 26.52
C ASP A 691 -26.65 -9.88 25.79
N ALA A 692 -26.48 -9.00 24.79
CA ALA A 692 -25.17 -8.74 24.18
C ALA A 692 -24.17 -8.14 25.19
N ILE A 693 -24.62 -7.23 26.05
CA ILE A 693 -23.80 -6.67 27.15
C ILE A 693 -23.37 -7.77 28.11
N LYS A 694 -24.29 -8.67 28.52
CA LYS A 694 -23.94 -9.82 29.38
C LYS A 694 -22.94 -10.75 28.70
N GLY A 695 -23.18 -11.11 27.44
CA GLY A 695 -22.28 -11.99 26.68
C GLY A 695 -20.86 -11.44 26.59
N THR A 696 -20.70 -10.13 26.49
CA THR A 696 -19.37 -9.47 26.48
C THR A 696 -18.54 -9.78 27.73
N ALA A 697 -19.19 -9.91 28.89
CA ALA A 697 -18.51 -10.28 30.13
C ALA A 697 -18.24 -11.80 30.25
N GLU A 698 -18.85 -12.62 29.38
CA GLU A 698 -18.79 -14.08 29.41
C GLU A 698 -17.90 -14.67 28.30
N GLU A 699 -17.50 -13.87 27.31
CA GLU A 699 -16.68 -14.29 26.16
C GLU A 699 -15.31 -14.85 26.58
N ALA A 700 -14.97 -16.00 26.02
CA ALA A 700 -13.66 -16.65 26.18
C ALA A 700 -12.92 -16.83 24.85
N CYS A 701 -13.20 -15.98 23.86
CA CYS A 701 -12.70 -16.11 22.48
C CYS A 701 -11.16 -16.10 22.40
N ALA A 702 -10.51 -15.22 23.18
CA ALA A 702 -9.06 -15.04 23.21
C ALA A 702 -8.27 -16.30 23.60
N VAL A 703 -8.90 -17.26 24.29
CA VAL A 703 -8.26 -18.54 24.68
C VAL A 703 -7.88 -19.39 23.46
N CYS A 704 -8.68 -19.32 22.39
CA CYS A 704 -8.49 -20.12 21.18
C CYS A 704 -8.05 -19.29 19.97
N HIS A 705 -8.46 -18.01 19.91
CA HIS A 705 -8.24 -17.10 18.80
C HIS A 705 -7.19 -16.04 19.15
N SER A 706 -5.95 -16.48 19.39
CA SER A 706 -4.83 -15.55 19.52
C SER A 706 -4.55 -14.82 18.19
N PRO A 707 -3.88 -13.64 18.20
CA PRO A 707 -3.50 -12.95 16.97
C PRO A 707 -2.77 -13.86 15.96
N ALA A 708 -1.82 -14.67 16.43
CA ALA A 708 -1.11 -15.62 15.58
C ALA A 708 -2.06 -16.64 14.94
N LYS A 709 -3.03 -17.17 15.69
CA LYS A 709 -3.99 -18.15 15.14
C LYS A 709 -4.97 -17.51 14.17
N LEU A 710 -5.39 -16.27 14.44
CA LEU A 710 -6.24 -15.50 13.54
C LEU A 710 -5.54 -15.22 12.21
N MET A 711 -4.26 -14.84 12.26
CA MET A 711 -3.45 -14.66 11.04
C MET A 711 -3.29 -15.98 10.28
N GLU A 712 -3.02 -17.11 10.95
CA GLU A 712 -2.87 -18.42 10.29
C GLU A 712 -4.10 -18.84 9.47
N VAL A 713 -5.31 -18.53 9.95
CA VAL A 713 -6.55 -18.95 9.28
C VAL A 713 -7.01 -17.98 8.19
N HIS A 714 -6.49 -16.75 8.16
CA HIS A 714 -6.86 -15.71 7.18
C HIS A 714 -5.75 -15.37 6.18
N ASN A 715 -4.47 -15.63 6.48
CA ASN A 715 -3.33 -15.32 5.60
C ASN A 715 -3.14 -16.40 4.51
N LYS A 716 -4.22 -16.77 3.83
CA LYS A 716 -4.26 -17.81 2.79
C LYS A 716 -4.66 -17.28 1.43
#